data_AF-A0A821FSQ1-F1
#
_entry.id   AF-A0A821FSQ1-F1
#
_cell.length_a   1.000
_cell.length_b   1.000
_cell.length_c   1.000
_cell.angle_alpha   90.00
_cell.angle_beta   90.00
_cell.angle_gamma   90.00
#
_symmetry.space_group_name_H-M   'P 1'
#
loop_
_entity.id
_entity.type
_entity.pdbx_description
1 polymer ?
#
loop_
_entity_poly.entity_id
_entity_poly.type
_entity_poly.pdbx_seq_one_letter_code
_entity_poly.pdbx_strand_id
1 'polypeptide(L)'
;MSNPYSFTTEDRWLTMGDGVRLSCTLAVPIPKQTDEKFPILLEYRPYRKDDSFYNYIQPTIHYLVRRGFIVANVDIRGTGSSEGVLIEREYTSQELDDGELVVELLARDPRSNGRVGMHGLSWTAFNSLMMATLRHPPALRAIFAAHGSEDLYKNDIHFMDGILHQDEYILSVDHENALPAPLQYIMDEKWIKERFTARPWIDVYLEHQLDGEFWQKHSIKYAYENFTLPAYLLAGFYDGYKDFAMNIYENARKASSKIKVVVGPFVHAMPDASHRNPGPGYDGKAEMVRWFNHWLKDNDETNDIMDEPDITLFMRTSLTTGAYRYESEWPITRRKIQRMFISSGKKLIEKIGEDTAAMSDIDTLEYRPWVGFEGGEWWGSATIDQRPFDEYCLVYDSDLVDNTIEIAGYVDVSLQVSATAPLAHWFVRLEDVDIDGQVWFVTGAALNGAQRTIPSTFLEPNHPYTIKLQLHFTTWTFFPGHRIRVAISNAMYPAFWPSPFSMNTSLYLDPLTTFIDLPTIPGLLPISAPPPPPFTQKQIEPEYIFSEAFSGGRPSKAEKFDIVSHRTLIYEQLSYELLPNGCFISALMAENFTVSRTDPADQKWTTHARQVYVFDVNGYLSIDDIPIKDEDESVYPNLDLSARRHFELRTDLTFYSDRDYFYVNLKRQLFHPDGTANSSTITFEFNGKHKRQFQ
;
A
#
# COMPACT_ATOMS: atom_id res chain seq x y z
N MET A 1 -7.40 0.18 -34.93
CA MET A 1 -7.33 1.27 -33.95
C MET A 1 -7.51 2.58 -34.69
N SER A 2 -8.41 3.46 -34.23
CA SER A 2 -8.53 4.83 -34.74
C SER A 2 -7.24 5.61 -34.47
N ASN A 3 -6.88 6.57 -35.33
CA ASN A 3 -5.74 7.46 -35.07
C ASN A 3 -5.86 8.11 -33.68
N PRO A 4 -4.77 8.25 -32.90
CA PRO A 4 -4.80 8.90 -31.60
C PRO A 4 -5.28 10.36 -31.72
N TYR A 5 -5.93 10.88 -30.68
CA TYR A 5 -6.29 12.30 -30.60
C TYR A 5 -5.03 13.12 -30.27
N SER A 6 -4.87 14.28 -30.91
CA SER A 6 -4.05 15.37 -30.34
C SER A 6 -4.80 15.96 -29.15
N PHE A 7 -4.11 16.64 -28.23
CA PHE A 7 -4.72 17.20 -27.03
C PHE A 7 -4.08 18.53 -26.61
N THR A 8 -4.78 19.24 -25.73
CA THR A 8 -4.29 20.44 -25.03
C THR A 8 -4.37 20.21 -23.53
N THR A 9 -3.52 20.89 -22.76
CA THR A 9 -3.59 20.91 -21.30
C THR A 9 -3.96 22.31 -20.83
N GLU A 10 -4.86 22.41 -19.85
CA GLU A 10 -5.27 23.68 -19.24
C GLU A 10 -5.47 23.51 -17.73
N ASP A 11 -5.17 24.57 -16.98
CA ASP A 11 -5.47 24.64 -15.55
C ASP A 11 -6.82 25.33 -15.31
N ARG A 12 -7.54 24.82 -14.31
CA ARG A 12 -8.88 25.27 -13.94
C ARG A 12 -9.05 25.25 -12.43
N TRP A 13 -9.78 26.24 -11.92
CA TRP A 13 -10.26 26.24 -10.55
C TRP A 13 -11.65 25.61 -10.46
N LEU A 14 -11.81 24.66 -9.54
CA LEU A 14 -13.12 24.10 -9.17
C LEU A 14 -13.53 24.72 -7.84
N THR A 15 -14.55 25.59 -7.86
CA THR A 15 -15.03 26.28 -6.66
C THR A 15 -16.02 25.43 -5.89
N MET A 16 -15.67 25.10 -4.65
CA MET A 16 -16.48 24.33 -3.73
C MET A 16 -17.65 25.17 -3.17
N GLY A 17 -18.60 24.53 -2.50
CA GLY A 17 -19.80 25.21 -1.97
C GLY A 17 -19.50 26.31 -0.94
N ASP A 18 -18.36 26.22 -0.26
CA ASP A 18 -17.87 27.20 0.71
C ASP A 18 -16.95 28.27 0.09
N GLY A 19 -16.76 28.24 -1.23
CA GLY A 19 -15.93 29.20 -1.98
C GLY A 19 -14.46 28.84 -2.09
N VAL A 20 -13.98 27.79 -1.42
CA VAL A 20 -12.60 27.30 -1.59
C VAL A 20 -12.41 26.76 -3.00
N ARG A 21 -11.27 27.03 -3.61
CA ARG A 21 -10.97 26.58 -4.97
C ARG A 21 -9.96 25.45 -4.97
N LEU A 22 -10.34 24.33 -5.59
CA LEU A 22 -9.44 23.22 -5.83
C LEU A 22 -8.76 23.38 -7.20
N SER A 23 -7.45 23.15 -7.24
CA SER A 23 -6.64 23.18 -8.46
C SER A 23 -6.89 21.93 -9.28
N CYS A 24 -7.26 22.12 -10.54
CA CYS A 24 -7.53 21.05 -11.49
C CYS A 24 -6.71 21.27 -12.76
N THR A 25 -5.97 20.26 -13.21
CA THR A 25 -5.39 20.24 -14.56
C THR A 25 -6.22 19.32 -15.44
N LEU A 26 -6.66 19.84 -16.59
CA LEU A 26 -7.43 19.11 -17.59
C LEU A 26 -6.55 18.86 -18.83
N ALA A 27 -6.35 17.59 -19.17
CA ALA A 27 -5.90 17.19 -20.50
C ALA A 27 -7.13 16.89 -21.36
N VAL A 28 -7.27 17.62 -22.46
CA VAL A 28 -8.51 17.65 -23.26
C VAL A 28 -8.20 17.24 -24.71
N PRO A 29 -8.86 16.20 -25.25
CA PRO A 29 -8.69 15.80 -26.65
C PRO A 29 -9.18 16.91 -27.59
N ILE A 30 -8.45 17.14 -28.69
CA ILE A 30 -8.89 18.03 -29.77
C ILE A 30 -9.96 17.28 -30.59
N PRO A 31 -11.22 17.77 -30.65
CA PRO A 31 -12.29 17.15 -31.42
C PRO A 31 -11.91 16.90 -32.88
N LYS A 32 -12.22 15.71 -33.39
CA LYS A 32 -12.10 15.36 -34.82
C LYS A 32 -13.36 15.74 -35.60
N GLN A 33 -14.48 15.89 -34.90
CA GLN A 33 -15.77 16.28 -35.46
C GLN A 33 -16.35 17.46 -34.68
N THR A 34 -17.20 18.25 -35.34
CA THR A 34 -17.98 19.30 -34.67
C THR A 34 -18.89 18.66 -33.62
N ASP A 35 -18.96 19.28 -32.44
CA ASP A 35 -19.78 18.85 -31.29
C ASP A 35 -19.40 17.49 -30.66
N GLU A 36 -18.23 16.93 -31.00
CA GLU A 36 -17.72 15.73 -30.34
C GLU A 36 -17.47 16.00 -28.85
N LYS A 37 -18.03 15.13 -28.01
CA LYS A 37 -17.91 15.22 -26.54
C LYS A 37 -17.26 13.96 -25.98
N PHE A 38 -16.51 14.13 -24.90
CA PHE A 38 -15.71 13.08 -24.31
C PHE A 38 -16.17 12.76 -22.88
N PRO A 39 -16.08 11.50 -22.42
CA PRO A 39 -16.17 11.22 -20.99
C PRO A 39 -14.97 11.79 -20.23
N ILE A 40 -15.15 11.99 -18.93
CA ILE A 40 -14.08 12.47 -18.03
C ILE A 40 -13.57 11.33 -17.17
N LEU A 41 -12.25 11.26 -17.00
CA LEU A 41 -11.55 10.40 -16.06
C LEU A 41 -10.93 11.28 -14.98
N LEU A 42 -11.29 11.05 -13.72
CA LEU A 42 -10.86 11.83 -12.56
C LEU A 42 -9.85 11.04 -11.71
N GLU A 43 -8.74 11.70 -11.41
CA GLU A 43 -7.79 11.34 -10.35
C GLU A 43 -7.74 12.47 -9.31
N TYR A 44 -7.97 12.14 -8.03
CA TYR A 44 -8.23 13.10 -6.94
C TYR A 44 -7.45 12.68 -5.69
N ARG A 45 -6.43 13.45 -5.26
CA ARG A 45 -5.45 13.01 -4.24
C ARG A 45 -4.59 14.16 -3.67
N PRO A 46 -3.85 13.96 -2.56
CA PRO A 46 -3.05 15.02 -1.92
C PRO A 46 -1.62 15.18 -2.46
N TYR A 47 -1.19 14.34 -3.41
CA TYR A 47 0.22 14.16 -3.75
C TYR A 47 0.83 15.20 -4.69
N ARG A 48 0.27 16.41 -4.77
CA ARG A 48 0.84 17.55 -5.50
C ARG A 48 1.10 17.27 -6.99
N LYS A 49 0.05 17.41 -7.80
CA LYS A 49 0.08 17.10 -9.24
C LYS A 49 1.06 17.95 -10.08
N ASP A 50 1.47 19.11 -9.58
CA ASP A 50 2.27 20.12 -10.29
C ASP A 50 3.78 20.04 -9.99
N ASP A 51 4.20 19.25 -8.98
CA ASP A 51 5.60 19.01 -8.66
C ASP A 51 5.89 17.55 -8.27
N SER A 52 5.78 17.16 -6.98
CA SER A 52 6.30 15.89 -6.44
C SER A 52 5.79 14.63 -7.16
N PHE A 53 4.58 14.66 -7.73
CA PHE A 53 4.03 13.55 -8.52
C PHE A 53 3.86 13.86 -10.00
N TYR A 54 4.35 15.00 -10.49
CA TYR A 54 4.12 15.44 -11.87
C TYR A 54 4.59 14.38 -12.87
N ASN A 55 5.87 13.97 -12.82
CA ASN A 55 6.40 13.00 -13.79
C ASN A 55 5.78 11.60 -13.64
N TYR A 56 5.31 11.24 -12.45
CA TYR A 56 4.64 9.97 -12.21
C TYR A 56 3.31 9.85 -12.99
N ILE A 57 2.53 10.93 -13.10
CA ILE A 57 1.19 10.89 -13.72
C ILE A 57 1.15 11.21 -15.21
N GLN A 58 2.08 12.04 -15.72
CA GLN A 58 2.04 12.46 -17.12
C GLN A 58 1.92 11.29 -18.13
N PRO A 59 2.63 10.16 -17.98
CA PRO A 59 2.50 9.04 -18.91
C PRO A 59 1.08 8.49 -19.01
N THR A 60 0.37 8.36 -17.88
CA THR A 60 -1.01 7.88 -17.83
C THR A 60 -1.98 8.90 -18.41
N ILE A 61 -1.82 10.19 -18.05
CA ILE A 61 -2.64 11.28 -18.59
C ILE A 61 -2.56 11.32 -20.12
N HIS A 62 -1.33 11.33 -20.66
CA HIS A 62 -1.10 11.38 -22.10
C HIS A 62 -1.64 10.14 -22.82
N TYR A 63 -1.52 8.96 -22.21
CA TYR A 63 -2.04 7.72 -22.77
C TYR A 63 -3.58 7.74 -22.88
N LEU A 64 -4.27 8.19 -21.84
CA LEU A 64 -5.74 8.22 -21.77
C LEU A 64 -6.33 9.33 -22.65
N VAL A 65 -5.77 10.55 -22.62
CA VAL A 65 -6.31 11.68 -23.40
C VAL A 65 -6.27 11.41 -24.91
N ARG A 66 -5.19 10.76 -25.39
CA ARG A 66 -5.05 10.35 -26.80
C ARG A 66 -6.08 9.31 -27.24
N ARG A 67 -6.78 8.67 -26.29
CA ARG A 67 -7.82 7.66 -26.52
C ARG A 67 -9.24 8.23 -26.33
N GLY A 68 -9.38 9.55 -26.33
CA GLY A 68 -10.67 10.24 -26.34
C GLY A 68 -11.33 10.27 -24.96
N PHE A 69 -10.54 10.54 -23.92
CA PHE A 69 -11.00 10.87 -22.58
C PHE A 69 -10.51 12.26 -22.22
N ILE A 70 -11.33 13.08 -21.56
CA ILE A 70 -10.80 14.23 -20.82
C ILE A 70 -10.23 13.67 -19.52
N VAL A 71 -8.98 13.99 -19.20
CA VAL A 71 -8.34 13.51 -17.96
C VAL A 71 -8.18 14.69 -17.00
N ALA A 72 -8.79 14.57 -15.82
CA ALA A 72 -8.81 15.60 -14.79
C ALA A 72 -8.00 15.13 -13.58
N ASN A 73 -6.96 15.90 -13.24
CA ASN A 73 -6.17 15.69 -12.02
C ASN A 73 -6.45 16.82 -11.06
N VAL A 74 -6.84 16.49 -9.83
CA VAL A 74 -7.26 17.47 -8.82
C VAL A 74 -6.49 17.25 -7.53
N ASP A 75 -5.81 18.30 -7.07
CA ASP A 75 -5.25 18.32 -5.72
C ASP A 75 -6.39 18.50 -4.71
N ILE A 76 -6.43 17.67 -3.65
CA ILE A 76 -7.46 17.84 -2.62
C ILE A 76 -7.26 19.13 -1.83
N ARG A 77 -8.30 19.54 -1.10
CA ARG A 77 -8.32 20.76 -0.28
C ARG A 77 -7.05 20.90 0.59
N GLY A 78 -6.43 22.07 0.52
CA GLY A 78 -5.24 22.40 1.31
C GLY A 78 -3.93 21.73 0.89
N THR A 79 -3.92 20.97 -0.22
CA THR A 79 -2.74 20.26 -0.72
C THR A 79 -2.32 20.79 -2.09
N GLY A 80 -1.04 20.60 -2.45
CA GLY A 80 -0.49 21.05 -3.73
C GLY A 80 -0.85 22.51 -4.04
N SER A 81 -1.52 22.72 -5.18
CA SER A 81 -1.98 24.04 -5.62
C SER A 81 -3.37 24.43 -5.12
N SER A 82 -4.09 23.54 -4.43
CA SER A 82 -5.45 23.82 -3.95
C SER A 82 -5.48 24.77 -2.75
N GLU A 83 -6.50 25.63 -2.72
CA GLU A 83 -6.74 26.52 -1.59
C GLU A 83 -7.30 25.76 -0.38
N GLY A 84 -7.44 26.48 0.73
CA GLY A 84 -8.01 25.96 1.97
C GLY A 84 -6.98 25.45 2.96
N VAL A 85 -7.48 24.96 4.08
CA VAL A 85 -6.68 24.35 5.15
C VAL A 85 -6.54 22.86 4.85
N LEU A 86 -5.37 22.30 5.17
CA LEU A 86 -5.10 20.87 5.09
C LEU A 86 -6.20 20.09 5.83
N ILE A 87 -6.74 19.05 5.20
CA ILE A 87 -7.70 18.16 5.85
C ILE A 87 -7.09 17.48 7.06
N GLU A 88 -7.93 17.13 8.04
CA GLU A 88 -7.46 16.67 9.36
C GLU A 88 -6.83 15.27 9.36
N ARG A 89 -7.08 14.46 8.32
CA ARG A 89 -6.56 13.11 8.10
C ARG A 89 -6.93 12.60 6.70
N GLU A 90 -6.65 11.35 6.41
CA GLU A 90 -7.08 10.67 5.18
C GLU A 90 -8.59 10.47 5.11
N TYR A 91 -9.17 10.59 3.91
CA TYR A 91 -10.54 10.20 3.58
C TYR A 91 -11.61 10.82 4.50
N THR A 92 -11.44 12.10 4.81
CA THR A 92 -12.38 12.84 5.66
C THR A 92 -13.74 12.99 4.98
N SER A 93 -14.79 13.28 5.77
CA SER A 93 -16.10 13.62 5.18
C SER A 93 -16.00 14.85 4.26
N GLN A 94 -15.16 15.83 4.61
CA GLN A 94 -14.93 17.02 3.79
C GLN A 94 -14.30 16.67 2.43
N GLU A 95 -13.31 15.76 2.40
CA GLU A 95 -12.72 15.29 1.14
C GLU A 95 -13.78 14.64 0.24
N LEU A 96 -14.63 13.77 0.81
CA LEU A 96 -15.67 13.09 0.04
C LEU A 96 -16.78 14.06 -0.42
N ASP A 97 -17.16 15.04 0.41
CA ASP A 97 -18.11 16.11 0.06
C ASP A 97 -17.58 16.96 -1.11
N ASP A 98 -16.31 17.36 -1.05
CA ASP A 98 -15.64 18.08 -2.14
C ASP A 98 -15.57 17.21 -3.40
N GLY A 99 -15.24 15.91 -3.25
CA GLY A 99 -15.18 14.94 -4.35
C GLY A 99 -16.50 14.81 -5.11
N GLU A 100 -17.65 14.79 -4.41
CA GLU A 100 -18.98 14.76 -5.05
C GLU A 100 -19.20 15.98 -5.95
N LEU A 101 -18.87 17.16 -5.42
CA LEU A 101 -19.02 18.41 -6.16
C LEU A 101 -18.03 18.51 -7.32
N VAL A 102 -16.80 18.03 -7.15
CA VAL A 102 -15.82 17.92 -8.23
C VAL A 102 -16.37 17.07 -9.37
N VAL A 103 -16.94 15.90 -9.09
CA VAL A 103 -17.56 15.03 -10.11
C VAL A 103 -18.71 15.76 -10.81
N GLU A 104 -19.56 16.48 -10.08
CA GLU A 104 -20.66 17.27 -10.65
C GLU A 104 -20.16 18.40 -11.58
N LEU A 105 -19.16 19.17 -11.12
CA LEU A 105 -18.61 20.31 -11.86
C LEU A 105 -17.90 19.87 -13.14
N LEU A 106 -17.17 18.75 -13.07
CA LEU A 106 -16.50 18.14 -14.22
C LEU A 106 -17.54 17.66 -15.26
N ALA A 107 -18.58 16.96 -14.83
CA ALA A 107 -19.64 16.47 -15.72
C ALA A 107 -20.37 17.59 -16.49
N ARG A 108 -20.36 18.82 -15.97
CA ARG A 108 -20.95 20.01 -16.60
C ARG A 108 -20.04 20.71 -17.61
N ASP A 109 -18.79 20.26 -17.78
CA ASP A 109 -17.91 20.82 -18.81
C ASP A 109 -18.58 20.69 -20.19
N PRO A 110 -18.65 21.76 -21.01
CA PRO A 110 -19.35 21.73 -22.29
C PRO A 110 -18.79 20.70 -23.28
N ARG A 111 -17.51 20.33 -23.12
CA ARG A 111 -16.82 19.28 -23.89
C ARG A 111 -17.08 17.87 -23.36
N SER A 112 -17.69 17.76 -22.18
CA SER A 112 -18.02 16.48 -21.55
C SER A 112 -19.33 15.88 -22.07
N ASN A 113 -19.38 14.56 -22.18
CA ASN A 113 -20.63 13.83 -22.41
C ASN A 113 -21.45 13.63 -21.10
N GLY A 114 -21.00 14.19 -19.98
CA GLY A 114 -21.67 14.12 -18.68
C GLY A 114 -21.42 12.85 -17.87
N ARG A 115 -20.60 11.92 -18.39
CA ARG A 115 -20.19 10.70 -17.67
C ARG A 115 -18.77 10.84 -17.14
N VAL A 116 -18.60 10.53 -15.85
CA VAL A 116 -17.32 10.57 -15.15
C VAL A 116 -16.95 9.15 -14.71
N GLY A 117 -15.70 8.77 -14.91
CA GLY A 117 -15.07 7.64 -14.24
C GLY A 117 -14.01 8.15 -13.26
N MET A 118 -13.77 7.40 -12.19
CA MET A 118 -12.63 7.65 -11.31
C MET A 118 -11.60 6.54 -11.47
N HIS A 119 -10.33 6.89 -11.46
CA HIS A 119 -9.26 5.90 -11.49
C HIS A 119 -8.10 6.27 -10.59
N GLY A 120 -7.33 5.28 -10.20
CA GLY A 120 -5.98 5.50 -9.70
C GLY A 120 -5.49 4.40 -8.79
N LEU A 121 -4.38 4.72 -8.13
CA LEU A 121 -3.61 3.86 -7.26
C LEU A 121 -3.71 4.36 -5.81
N SER A 122 -3.66 3.45 -4.84
CA SER A 122 -3.53 3.79 -3.41
C SER A 122 -4.63 4.77 -3.00
N TRP A 123 -4.32 5.96 -2.49
CA TRP A 123 -5.32 6.98 -2.12
C TRP A 123 -6.50 7.15 -3.08
N THR A 124 -6.22 7.17 -4.39
CA THR A 124 -7.31 7.37 -5.36
C THR A 124 -8.12 6.10 -5.59
N ALA A 125 -7.52 4.92 -5.38
CA ALA A 125 -8.28 3.68 -5.29
C ALA A 125 -9.21 3.71 -4.06
N PHE A 126 -8.71 4.09 -2.88
CA PHE A 126 -9.52 4.20 -1.65
C PHE A 126 -10.67 5.17 -1.82
N ASN A 127 -10.41 6.42 -2.21
CA ASN A 127 -11.46 7.41 -2.30
C ASN A 127 -12.44 7.11 -3.46
N SER A 128 -12.00 6.53 -4.59
CA SER A 128 -12.94 6.13 -5.65
C SER A 128 -13.87 5.00 -5.19
N LEU A 129 -13.38 4.06 -4.39
CA LEU A 129 -14.19 3.02 -3.79
C LEU A 129 -15.20 3.61 -2.78
N MET A 130 -14.78 4.58 -1.96
CA MET A 130 -15.69 5.28 -1.03
C MET A 130 -16.72 6.13 -1.78
N MET A 131 -16.32 6.83 -2.84
CA MET A 131 -17.23 7.58 -3.70
C MET A 131 -18.26 6.65 -4.36
N ALA A 132 -17.83 5.46 -4.77
CA ALA A 132 -18.68 4.47 -5.40
C ALA A 132 -19.66 3.77 -4.44
N THR A 133 -19.35 3.75 -3.13
CA THR A 133 -20.08 2.95 -2.13
C THR A 133 -20.85 3.81 -1.11
N LEU A 134 -20.31 4.95 -0.72
CA LEU A 134 -20.83 5.77 0.39
C LEU A 134 -21.52 7.05 -0.09
N ARG A 135 -21.17 7.53 -1.30
CA ARG A 135 -21.54 8.86 -1.80
C ARG A 135 -22.46 8.81 -3.02
N HIS A 136 -22.16 7.94 -3.98
CA HIS A 136 -22.91 7.76 -5.23
C HIS A 136 -23.17 9.05 -6.03
N PRO A 137 -22.13 9.82 -6.44
CA PRO A 137 -22.33 10.97 -7.30
C PRO A 137 -23.07 10.59 -8.59
N PRO A 138 -24.14 11.31 -9.00
CA PRO A 138 -24.97 10.90 -10.14
C PRO A 138 -24.23 10.78 -11.49
N ALA A 139 -23.14 11.53 -11.67
CA ALA A 139 -22.33 11.50 -12.88
C ALA A 139 -21.23 10.42 -12.86
N LEU A 140 -20.93 9.82 -11.70
CA LEU A 140 -19.97 8.74 -11.58
C LEU A 140 -20.57 7.44 -12.12
N ARG A 141 -19.94 6.84 -13.13
CA ARG A 141 -20.49 5.68 -13.86
C ARG A 141 -19.66 4.42 -13.78
N ALA A 142 -18.36 4.51 -13.47
CA ALA A 142 -17.48 3.37 -13.25
C ALA A 142 -16.21 3.81 -12.52
N ILE A 143 -15.55 2.86 -11.85
CA ILE A 143 -14.23 3.08 -11.24
C ILE A 143 -13.20 2.06 -11.73
N PHE A 144 -11.93 2.44 -11.69
CA PHE A 144 -10.77 1.57 -11.84
C PHE A 144 -9.83 1.79 -10.64
N ALA A 145 -9.79 0.86 -9.69
CA ALA A 145 -9.10 1.00 -8.42
C ALA A 145 -7.95 0.00 -8.32
N ALA A 146 -6.72 0.49 -8.21
CA ALA A 146 -5.51 -0.34 -8.03
C ALA A 146 -4.95 -0.19 -6.60
N HIS A 147 -4.64 -1.32 -5.95
CA HIS A 147 -3.99 -1.38 -4.63
C HIS A 147 -4.65 -0.45 -3.60
N GLY A 148 -5.98 -0.60 -3.43
CA GLY A 148 -6.79 0.13 -2.46
C GLY A 148 -7.09 -0.71 -1.22
N SER A 149 -7.91 -0.21 -0.29
CA SER A 149 -8.44 -1.01 0.83
C SER A 149 -9.92 -0.74 1.07
N GLU A 150 -10.58 -1.76 1.61
CA GLU A 150 -11.95 -1.77 2.08
C GLU A 150 -12.08 -1.73 3.61
N ASP A 151 -10.94 -1.86 4.31
CA ASP A 151 -10.83 -1.87 5.77
C ASP A 151 -9.70 -0.93 6.22
N LEU A 152 -10.07 0.26 6.70
CA LEU A 152 -9.12 1.30 7.11
C LEU A 152 -8.40 0.97 8.43
N TYR A 153 -8.68 -0.16 9.08
CA TYR A 153 -8.05 -0.51 10.36
C TYR A 153 -7.26 -1.81 10.37
N LYS A 154 -7.72 -2.88 9.72
CA LYS A 154 -6.95 -4.14 9.69
C LYS A 154 -6.16 -4.36 8.41
N ASN A 155 -6.49 -3.60 7.37
CA ASN A 155 -5.87 -3.70 6.05
C ASN A 155 -5.43 -2.30 5.59
N ASP A 156 -4.76 -1.56 6.47
CA ASP A 156 -4.32 -0.20 6.17
C ASP A 156 -2.90 0.08 6.70
N ILE A 157 -2.26 1.13 6.19
CA ILE A 157 -0.87 1.48 6.49
C ILE A 157 -0.61 1.83 7.95
N HIS A 158 -1.64 2.26 8.68
CA HIS A 158 -1.55 2.64 10.09
C HIS A 158 -1.62 1.43 11.01
N PHE A 159 -2.53 0.51 10.70
CA PHE A 159 -2.75 -0.70 11.46
C PHE A 159 -3.00 -1.85 10.50
N MET A 160 -2.26 -2.93 10.70
CA MET A 160 -2.40 -4.15 9.93
C MET A 160 -2.61 -5.30 10.89
N ASP A 161 -3.65 -6.09 10.65
CA ASP A 161 -4.12 -7.14 11.56
C ASP A 161 -4.41 -6.65 13.00
N GLY A 162 -4.67 -5.34 13.16
CA GLY A 162 -4.88 -4.68 14.45
C GLY A 162 -3.59 -4.41 15.24
N ILE A 163 -2.42 -4.41 14.60
CA ILE A 163 -1.13 -4.06 15.18
C ILE A 163 -0.60 -2.80 14.48
N LEU A 164 0.01 -1.89 15.25
CA LEU A 164 0.61 -0.67 14.69
C LEU A 164 1.69 -1.04 13.67
N HIS A 165 1.47 -0.64 12.43
CA HIS A 165 2.37 -0.89 11.31
C HIS A 165 3.29 0.31 11.10
N GLN A 166 4.54 0.06 10.69
CA GLN A 166 5.55 1.10 10.48
C GLN A 166 5.80 1.28 8.99
N ASP A 167 5.58 2.49 8.48
CA ASP A 167 5.75 2.79 7.06
C ASP A 167 6.22 4.24 6.82
N GLU A 168 7.20 4.40 5.92
CA GLU A 168 7.76 5.70 5.51
C GLU A 168 6.69 6.70 5.05
N TYR A 169 5.58 6.19 4.51
CA TYR A 169 4.46 6.97 4.05
C TYR A 169 3.97 7.96 5.11
N ILE A 170 3.92 7.53 6.38
CA ILE A 170 3.46 8.34 7.51
C ILE A 170 4.25 9.65 7.61
N LEU A 171 5.58 9.60 7.42
CA LEU A 171 6.40 10.81 7.37
C LEU A 171 6.24 11.53 6.03
N SER A 172 6.25 10.79 4.92
CA SER A 172 6.25 11.37 3.57
C SER A 172 5.07 12.30 3.35
N VAL A 173 3.86 11.91 3.78
CA VAL A 173 2.65 12.68 3.55
C VAL A 173 2.62 13.94 4.40
N ASP A 174 3.05 13.86 5.65
CA ASP A 174 3.20 15.02 6.54
C ASP A 174 4.34 15.96 6.08
N HIS A 175 5.37 15.44 5.40
CA HIS A 175 6.44 16.24 4.80
C HIS A 175 5.91 17.01 3.57
N GLU A 176 5.31 16.31 2.62
CA GLU A 176 4.79 16.85 1.36
C GLU A 176 3.67 17.88 1.58
N ASN A 177 2.77 17.62 2.52
CA ASN A 177 1.69 18.55 2.87
C ASN A 177 2.18 19.85 3.50
N ALA A 178 3.42 19.87 4.02
CA ALA A 178 4.02 21.06 4.60
C ALA A 178 4.77 21.93 3.58
N LEU A 179 4.79 21.55 2.30
CA LEU A 179 5.42 22.33 1.24
C LEU A 179 4.51 23.47 0.73
N PRO A 180 5.10 24.61 0.30
CA PRO A 180 4.34 25.70 -0.29
C PRO A 180 3.77 25.31 -1.65
N ALA A 181 2.69 25.99 -2.05
CA ALA A 181 2.07 25.73 -3.34
C ALA A 181 3.07 25.98 -4.50
N PRO A 182 3.07 25.14 -5.54
CA PRO A 182 4.04 25.20 -6.65
C PRO A 182 3.89 26.47 -7.52
N LEU A 183 4.74 26.62 -8.54
CA LEU A 183 4.97 27.81 -9.40
C LEU A 183 5.77 28.96 -8.75
N GLN A 184 5.30 29.47 -7.60
CA GLN A 184 5.95 30.61 -6.95
C GLN A 184 6.51 30.28 -5.57
N TYR A 185 6.07 29.14 -4.98
CA TYR A 185 6.51 28.68 -3.66
C TYR A 185 6.46 29.80 -2.62
N ILE A 186 5.30 30.47 -2.56
CA ILE A 186 5.06 31.60 -1.66
C ILE A 186 5.02 31.07 -0.23
N MET A 187 5.88 31.61 0.63
CA MET A 187 6.02 31.23 2.04
C MET A 187 5.70 32.41 2.96
N ASP A 188 4.48 32.95 2.83
CA ASP A 188 4.03 34.07 3.67
C ASP A 188 3.66 33.62 5.09
N GLU A 189 3.40 34.59 5.98
CA GLU A 189 3.06 34.29 7.39
C GLU A 189 1.81 33.43 7.52
N LYS A 190 0.83 33.58 6.62
CA LYS A 190 -0.41 32.80 6.63
C LYS A 190 -0.09 31.34 6.32
N TRP A 191 0.67 31.09 5.25
CA TRP A 191 1.10 29.75 4.86
C TRP A 191 1.95 29.09 5.95
N ILE A 192 2.94 29.81 6.50
CA ILE A 192 3.79 29.28 7.59
C ILE A 192 2.90 28.84 8.75
N LYS A 193 1.98 29.70 9.19
CA LYS A 193 1.06 29.39 10.27
C LYS A 193 0.22 28.15 9.95
N GLU A 194 -0.39 28.09 8.78
CA GLU A 194 -1.27 26.97 8.41
C GLU A 194 -0.52 25.64 8.29
N ARG A 195 0.71 25.62 7.77
CA ARG A 195 1.46 24.37 7.56
C ARG A 195 2.28 23.93 8.77
N PHE A 196 2.84 24.85 9.54
CA PHE A 196 3.70 24.54 10.70
C PHE A 196 2.93 24.37 12.01
N THR A 197 1.63 24.70 12.03
CA THR A 197 0.73 24.38 13.16
C THR A 197 -0.23 23.23 12.87
N ALA A 198 -0.21 22.69 11.64
CA ALA A 198 -1.01 21.53 11.29
C ALA A 198 -0.64 20.34 12.19
N ARG A 199 -1.68 19.70 12.73
CA ARG A 199 -1.54 18.48 13.51
C ARG A 199 -1.05 17.37 12.57
N PRO A 200 0.03 16.65 12.89
CA PRO A 200 0.49 15.52 12.10
C PRO A 200 -0.58 14.41 12.08
N TRP A 201 -0.81 13.78 10.94
CA TRP A 201 -1.90 12.80 10.83
C TRP A 201 -1.67 11.57 11.69
N ILE A 202 -0.41 11.14 11.89
CA ILE A 202 -0.09 9.99 12.75
C ILE A 202 -0.61 10.12 14.18
N ASP A 203 -0.63 11.34 14.68
CA ASP A 203 -1.13 11.63 16.02
C ASP A 203 -2.64 11.34 16.12
N VAL A 204 -3.40 11.47 15.02
CA VAL A 204 -4.81 11.08 14.98
C VAL A 204 -4.94 9.56 15.09
N TYR A 205 -4.14 8.80 14.34
CA TYR A 205 -4.25 7.33 14.32
C TYR A 205 -3.83 6.67 15.64
N LEU A 206 -2.84 7.25 16.33
CA LEU A 206 -2.41 6.77 17.65
C LEU A 206 -3.42 7.04 18.77
N GLU A 207 -4.35 7.98 18.59
CA GLU A 207 -5.51 8.14 19.49
C GLU A 207 -6.58 7.07 19.25
N HIS A 208 -6.59 6.45 18.07
CA HIS A 208 -7.60 5.51 17.61
C HIS A 208 -7.02 4.09 17.42
N GLN A 209 -6.35 3.55 18.44
CA GLN A 209 -5.67 2.24 18.35
C GLN A 209 -6.58 1.01 18.29
N LEU A 210 -7.91 1.18 18.23
CA LEU A 210 -8.89 0.09 18.21
C LEU A 210 -9.88 0.32 17.07
N ASP A 211 -10.44 -0.77 16.51
CA ASP A 211 -11.47 -0.78 15.47
C ASP A 211 -12.82 -0.20 15.94
N GLY A 212 -12.85 1.10 16.20
CA GLY A 212 -14.02 1.85 16.66
C GLY A 212 -14.64 2.73 15.59
N GLU A 213 -15.66 3.52 15.97
CA GLU A 213 -16.45 4.39 15.08
C GLU A 213 -15.58 5.23 14.11
N PHE A 214 -14.43 5.70 14.58
CA PHE A 214 -13.46 6.45 13.78
C PHE A 214 -13.08 5.74 12.46
N TRP A 215 -12.72 4.45 12.53
CA TRP A 215 -12.32 3.65 11.36
C TRP A 215 -13.54 3.12 10.61
N GLN A 216 -14.57 2.72 11.36
CA GLN A 216 -15.76 2.08 10.78
C GLN A 216 -16.54 3.02 9.86
N LYS A 217 -16.56 4.33 10.16
CA LYS A 217 -17.33 5.33 9.41
C LYS A 217 -17.07 5.35 7.90
N HIS A 218 -15.83 5.11 7.49
CA HIS A 218 -15.40 5.21 6.08
C HIS A 218 -14.86 3.89 5.51
N SER A 219 -14.87 2.82 6.31
CA SER A 219 -14.50 1.49 5.84
C SER A 219 -15.64 0.85 5.05
N ILE A 220 -15.31 0.39 3.84
CA ILE A 220 -16.26 -0.21 2.89
C ILE A 220 -16.77 -1.57 3.36
N LYS A 221 -15.99 -2.28 4.20
CA LYS A 221 -16.39 -3.59 4.74
C LYS A 221 -17.72 -3.59 5.50
N TYR A 222 -18.19 -2.42 5.95
CA TYR A 222 -19.47 -2.24 6.62
C TYR A 222 -20.62 -1.80 5.71
N ALA A 223 -20.38 -1.68 4.40
CA ALA A 223 -21.33 -1.11 3.44
C ALA A 223 -21.28 -1.80 2.05
N TYR A 224 -20.83 -3.05 1.97
CA TYR A 224 -20.71 -3.78 0.69
C TYR A 224 -22.01 -3.85 -0.10
N GLU A 225 -23.17 -3.85 0.58
CA GLU A 225 -24.49 -3.86 -0.05
C GLU A 225 -24.80 -2.59 -0.86
N ASN A 226 -24.11 -1.48 -0.60
CA ASN A 226 -24.26 -0.23 -1.34
C ASN A 226 -23.35 -0.18 -2.58
N PHE A 227 -22.37 -1.09 -2.71
CA PHE A 227 -21.44 -1.12 -3.82
C PHE A 227 -22.15 -1.58 -5.11
N THR A 228 -22.69 -0.63 -5.87
CA THR A 228 -23.54 -0.89 -7.05
C THR A 228 -22.93 -0.43 -8.38
N LEU A 229 -21.90 0.40 -8.33
CA LEU A 229 -21.22 0.88 -9.53
C LEU A 229 -20.32 -0.20 -10.14
N PRO A 230 -20.12 -0.18 -11.47
CA PRO A 230 -19.08 -0.97 -12.11
C PRO A 230 -17.71 -0.65 -11.52
N ALA A 231 -16.96 -1.69 -11.13
CA ALA A 231 -15.60 -1.55 -10.65
C ALA A 231 -14.63 -2.53 -11.32
N TYR A 232 -13.49 -2.01 -11.74
CA TYR A 232 -12.33 -2.82 -12.10
C TYR A 232 -11.31 -2.71 -10.97
N LEU A 233 -11.01 -3.83 -10.31
CA LEU A 233 -10.18 -3.89 -9.11
C LEU A 233 -8.88 -4.61 -9.44
N LEU A 234 -7.76 -3.96 -9.17
CA LEU A 234 -6.43 -4.49 -9.43
C LEU A 234 -5.63 -4.58 -8.14
N ALA A 235 -5.23 -5.79 -7.75
CA ALA A 235 -4.40 -6.06 -6.57
C ALA A 235 -3.09 -6.74 -6.96
N GLY A 236 -2.06 -6.57 -6.11
CA GLY A 236 -0.75 -7.16 -6.30
C GLY A 236 -0.40 -8.14 -5.18
N PHE A 237 0.16 -9.31 -5.51
CA PHE A 237 0.72 -10.20 -4.47
C PHE A 237 1.94 -9.60 -3.77
N TYR A 238 2.61 -8.64 -4.44
CA TYR A 238 3.76 -7.93 -3.88
C TYR A 238 3.40 -6.53 -3.36
N ASP A 239 2.12 -6.35 -3.08
CA ASP A 239 1.52 -5.12 -2.59
C ASP A 239 1.03 -5.31 -1.14
N GLY A 240 1.05 -4.24 -0.37
CA GLY A 240 0.55 -4.23 1.00
C GLY A 240 -0.95 -4.51 1.12
N TYR A 241 -1.73 -4.05 0.14
CA TYR A 241 -3.18 -4.12 0.14
C TYR A 241 -3.73 -5.28 -0.70
N LYS A 242 -3.05 -6.42 -0.74
CA LYS A 242 -3.36 -7.51 -1.67
C LYS A 242 -4.76 -8.14 -1.54
N ASP A 243 -5.43 -7.95 -0.42
CA ASP A 243 -6.71 -8.59 -0.10
C ASP A 243 -7.93 -7.88 -0.69
N PHE A 244 -7.85 -6.56 -0.90
CA PHE A 244 -9.04 -5.72 -1.06
C PHE A 244 -9.92 -6.12 -2.23
N ALA A 245 -9.30 -6.46 -3.37
CA ALA A 245 -10.03 -6.74 -4.59
C ALA A 245 -10.88 -8.01 -4.44
N MET A 246 -10.33 -9.03 -3.79
CA MET A 246 -11.03 -10.29 -3.56
C MET A 246 -12.04 -10.18 -2.42
N ASN A 247 -11.73 -9.42 -1.36
CA ASN A 247 -12.69 -9.12 -0.29
C ASN A 247 -13.91 -8.36 -0.80
N ILE A 248 -13.71 -7.31 -1.62
CA ILE A 248 -14.81 -6.59 -2.27
C ILE A 248 -15.57 -7.52 -3.20
N TYR A 249 -14.90 -8.27 -4.08
CA TYR A 249 -15.61 -9.17 -4.99
C TYR A 249 -16.46 -10.19 -4.24
N GLU A 250 -15.91 -10.86 -3.23
CA GLU A 250 -16.63 -11.88 -2.46
C GLU A 250 -17.90 -11.33 -1.80
N ASN A 251 -17.80 -10.14 -1.20
CA ASN A 251 -18.85 -9.58 -0.36
C ASN A 251 -19.84 -8.66 -1.12
N ALA A 252 -19.37 -7.93 -2.13
CA ALA A 252 -20.18 -6.96 -2.89
C ALA A 252 -20.81 -7.52 -4.18
N ARG A 253 -20.36 -8.66 -4.70
CA ARG A 253 -20.90 -9.22 -5.97
C ARG A 253 -22.40 -9.51 -5.97
N LYS A 254 -23.00 -9.69 -4.78
CA LYS A 254 -24.46 -9.82 -4.65
C LYS A 254 -25.19 -8.51 -4.94
N ALA A 255 -24.55 -7.37 -4.63
CA ALA A 255 -25.06 -6.04 -4.91
C ALA A 255 -24.71 -5.58 -6.34
N SER A 256 -23.56 -5.98 -6.88
CA SER A 256 -23.12 -5.63 -8.23
C SER A 256 -22.52 -6.82 -8.97
N SER A 257 -23.13 -7.20 -10.09
CA SER A 257 -22.58 -8.18 -11.04
C SER A 257 -21.57 -7.56 -12.02
N LYS A 258 -21.02 -6.38 -11.70
CA LYS A 258 -20.20 -5.56 -12.61
C LYS A 258 -18.81 -5.29 -12.00
N ILE A 259 -18.30 -6.27 -11.27
CA ILE A 259 -17.00 -6.18 -10.61
C ILE A 259 -16.06 -7.13 -11.35
N LYS A 260 -14.94 -6.59 -11.84
CA LYS A 260 -13.82 -7.38 -12.36
C LYS A 260 -12.62 -7.26 -11.44
N VAL A 261 -11.91 -8.36 -11.26
CA VAL A 261 -10.74 -8.47 -10.39
C VAL A 261 -9.55 -9.01 -11.16
N VAL A 262 -8.41 -8.36 -10.97
CA VAL A 262 -7.10 -8.87 -11.36
C VAL A 262 -6.23 -8.90 -10.11
N VAL A 263 -5.72 -10.08 -9.76
CA VAL A 263 -4.66 -10.22 -8.75
C VAL A 263 -3.41 -10.73 -9.44
N GLY A 264 -2.43 -9.85 -9.61
CA GLY A 264 -1.20 -10.15 -10.35
C GLY A 264 0.05 -10.11 -9.48
N PRO A 265 1.22 -10.40 -10.07
CA PRO A 265 2.51 -10.33 -9.40
C PRO A 265 2.99 -8.86 -9.36
N PHE A 266 2.16 -7.96 -8.85
CA PHE A 266 2.42 -6.51 -8.89
C PHE A 266 2.93 -6.02 -7.54
N VAL A 267 3.89 -5.09 -7.55
CA VAL A 267 4.24 -4.23 -6.41
C VAL A 267 3.25 -3.05 -6.31
N HIS A 268 3.43 -2.16 -5.31
CA HIS A 268 2.64 -0.93 -5.13
C HIS A 268 2.84 0.11 -6.26
N ALA A 269 2.38 -0.22 -7.45
CA ALA A 269 2.42 0.58 -8.67
C ALA A 269 1.40 0.02 -9.68
N MET A 270 1.05 0.83 -10.68
CA MET A 270 0.36 0.31 -11.86
C MET A 270 1.24 -0.74 -12.55
N PRO A 271 0.66 -1.86 -13.05
CA PRO A 271 1.44 -2.98 -13.59
C PRO A 271 2.44 -2.61 -14.69
N ASP A 272 2.05 -1.68 -15.55
CA ASP A 272 2.82 -1.20 -16.70
C ASP A 272 3.78 -0.04 -16.38
N ALA A 273 3.77 0.45 -15.13
CA ALA A 273 4.63 1.56 -14.68
C ALA A 273 5.86 1.09 -13.88
N SER A 274 5.95 -0.19 -13.52
CA SER A 274 7.03 -0.72 -12.68
C SER A 274 7.78 -1.84 -13.36
N HIS A 275 9.10 -1.65 -13.54
CA HIS A 275 10.03 -2.69 -13.98
C HIS A 275 10.32 -3.74 -12.90
N ARG A 276 9.81 -3.54 -11.67
CA ARG A 276 10.00 -4.45 -10.53
C ARG A 276 8.99 -5.61 -10.51
N ASN A 277 7.95 -5.57 -11.34
CA ASN A 277 6.91 -6.59 -11.38
C ASN A 277 7.45 -7.89 -12.02
N PRO A 278 7.41 -9.04 -11.30
CA PRO A 278 7.82 -10.31 -11.89
C PRO A 278 6.82 -10.91 -12.89
N GLY A 279 7.27 -11.89 -13.68
CA GLY A 279 6.42 -12.65 -14.60
C GLY A 279 6.08 -11.94 -15.92
N PRO A 280 5.12 -12.45 -16.71
CA PRO A 280 4.62 -11.74 -17.89
C PRO A 280 3.94 -10.43 -17.47
N GLY A 281 4.35 -9.32 -18.09
CA GLY A 281 3.76 -8.01 -17.83
C GLY A 281 2.24 -7.98 -18.11
N TYR A 282 1.55 -7.05 -17.46
CA TYR A 282 0.11 -6.80 -17.62
C TYR A 282 -0.12 -5.36 -18.05
N ASP A 283 -0.95 -5.13 -19.07
CA ASP A 283 -1.22 -3.78 -19.57
C ASP A 283 -2.44 -3.17 -18.85
N GLY A 284 -2.19 -2.64 -17.65
CA GLY A 284 -3.24 -2.03 -16.82
C GLY A 284 -3.91 -0.82 -17.50
N LYS A 285 -3.15 -0.02 -18.24
CA LYS A 285 -3.68 1.14 -18.98
C LYS A 285 -4.57 0.74 -20.16
N ALA A 286 -4.22 -0.31 -20.90
CA ALA A 286 -5.09 -0.81 -21.97
C ALA A 286 -6.42 -1.33 -21.42
N GLU A 287 -6.39 -2.08 -20.32
CA GLU A 287 -7.60 -2.56 -19.65
C GLU A 287 -8.44 -1.41 -19.09
N MET A 288 -7.81 -0.38 -18.52
CA MET A 288 -8.49 0.83 -18.09
C MET A 288 -9.25 1.50 -19.25
N VAL A 289 -8.66 1.54 -20.45
CA VAL A 289 -9.32 2.09 -21.65
C VAL A 289 -10.49 1.22 -22.09
N ARG A 290 -10.32 -0.11 -22.15
CA ARG A 290 -11.41 -1.05 -22.48
C ARG A 290 -12.56 -0.86 -21.49
N TRP A 291 -12.26 -0.83 -20.20
CA TRP A 291 -13.24 -0.66 -19.13
C TRP A 291 -14.03 0.64 -19.27
N PHE A 292 -13.35 1.78 -19.40
CA PHE A 292 -14.04 3.06 -19.48
C PHE A 292 -14.69 3.32 -20.83
N ASN A 293 -14.22 2.73 -21.93
CA ASN A 293 -14.96 2.75 -23.20
C ASN A 293 -16.32 2.09 -23.02
N HIS A 294 -16.38 0.93 -22.36
CA HIS A 294 -17.64 0.19 -22.14
C HIS A 294 -18.65 1.00 -21.30
N TRP A 295 -18.20 1.62 -20.21
CA TRP A 295 -19.11 2.28 -19.26
C TRP A 295 -19.38 3.76 -19.54
N LEU A 296 -18.46 4.46 -20.22
CA LEU A 296 -18.51 5.92 -20.37
C LEU A 296 -18.72 6.41 -21.81
N LYS A 297 -18.63 5.52 -22.81
CA LYS A 297 -18.90 5.86 -24.22
C LYS A 297 -20.12 5.09 -24.71
N ASP A 298 -20.86 5.70 -25.64
CA ASP A 298 -22.02 5.04 -26.25
C ASP A 298 -21.55 3.99 -27.27
N ASN A 299 -22.15 2.79 -27.24
CA ASN A 299 -22.05 1.72 -28.23
C ASN A 299 -20.63 1.41 -28.75
N ASP A 300 -19.77 0.89 -27.87
CA ASP A 300 -18.61 0.11 -28.31
C ASP A 300 -19.03 -1.37 -28.43
N GLU A 301 -19.83 -1.69 -29.46
CA GLU A 301 -20.30 -3.07 -29.74
C GLU A 301 -19.14 -4.06 -30.01
N THR A 302 -17.90 -3.57 -30.11
CA THR A 302 -16.68 -4.37 -30.28
C THR A 302 -15.96 -4.68 -28.97
N ASN A 303 -16.44 -4.15 -27.84
CA ASN A 303 -15.81 -4.30 -26.55
C ASN A 303 -16.37 -5.50 -25.77
N ASP A 304 -15.55 -6.54 -25.70
CA ASP A 304 -15.82 -7.84 -25.10
C ASP A 304 -15.41 -7.93 -23.63
N ILE A 305 -15.03 -6.82 -22.97
CA ILE A 305 -14.52 -6.87 -21.59
C ILE A 305 -15.50 -7.58 -20.65
N MET A 306 -16.81 -7.33 -20.78
CA MET A 306 -17.83 -7.96 -19.93
C MET A 306 -18.12 -9.43 -20.27
N ASP A 307 -17.67 -9.92 -21.43
CA ASP A 307 -17.80 -11.34 -21.80
C ASP A 307 -16.66 -12.19 -21.21
N GLU A 308 -15.58 -11.55 -20.76
CA GLU A 308 -14.46 -12.21 -20.08
C GLU A 308 -14.84 -12.62 -18.64
N PRO A 309 -14.19 -13.65 -18.07
CA PRO A 309 -14.35 -14.01 -16.66
C PRO A 309 -14.10 -12.83 -15.72
N ASP A 310 -14.82 -12.80 -14.60
CA ASP A 310 -14.71 -11.71 -13.63
C ASP A 310 -13.37 -11.68 -12.90
N ILE A 311 -12.74 -12.85 -12.71
CA ILE A 311 -11.53 -12.97 -11.90
C ILE A 311 -10.37 -13.45 -12.76
N THR A 312 -9.28 -12.70 -12.72
CA THR A 312 -7.97 -13.06 -13.27
C THR A 312 -6.94 -13.15 -12.15
N LEU A 313 -6.36 -14.33 -11.93
CA LEU A 313 -5.36 -14.58 -10.90
C LEU A 313 -4.04 -14.98 -11.54
N PHE A 314 -2.93 -14.38 -11.11
CA PHE A 314 -1.61 -14.90 -11.42
C PHE A 314 -1.27 -16.05 -10.49
N MET A 315 -1.19 -17.27 -11.03
CA MET A 315 -0.79 -18.46 -10.28
C MET A 315 0.72 -18.49 -10.15
N ARG A 316 1.24 -18.22 -8.95
CA ARG A 316 2.68 -18.19 -8.67
C ARG A 316 3.28 -19.60 -8.62
N THR A 317 4.43 -19.75 -9.29
CA THR A 317 5.31 -20.94 -9.20
C THR A 317 6.65 -20.61 -8.54
N SER A 318 6.98 -19.33 -8.42
CA SER A 318 8.04 -18.78 -7.58
C SER A 318 7.70 -17.33 -7.26
N LEU A 319 8.62 -16.61 -6.61
CA LEU A 319 8.48 -15.15 -6.46
C LEU A 319 8.54 -14.40 -7.80
N THR A 320 9.09 -15.01 -8.85
CA THR A 320 9.34 -14.34 -10.13
C THR A 320 8.61 -14.93 -11.33
N THR A 321 7.97 -16.09 -11.15
CA THR A 321 7.40 -16.89 -12.24
C THR A 321 6.00 -17.37 -11.92
N GLY A 322 5.21 -17.62 -12.96
CA GLY A 322 3.83 -18.06 -12.86
C GLY A 322 3.07 -17.83 -14.15
N ALA A 323 1.76 -18.03 -14.10
CA ALA A 323 0.87 -17.82 -15.25
C ALA A 323 -0.50 -17.28 -14.83
N TYR A 324 -1.11 -16.44 -15.67
CA TYR A 324 -2.48 -16.01 -15.45
C TYR A 324 -3.48 -17.15 -15.64
N ARG A 325 -4.47 -17.20 -14.76
CA ARG A 325 -5.60 -18.10 -14.76
C ARG A 325 -6.88 -17.27 -14.61
N TYR A 326 -7.92 -17.70 -15.30
CA TYR A 326 -9.23 -17.09 -15.25
C TYR A 326 -10.21 -17.95 -14.46
N GLU A 327 -11.03 -17.32 -13.63
CA GLU A 327 -12.07 -17.97 -12.83
C GLU A 327 -13.40 -17.23 -13.04
N SER A 328 -14.47 -18.01 -13.22
CA SER A 328 -15.84 -17.50 -13.45
C SER A 328 -16.71 -17.58 -12.20
N GLU A 329 -16.15 -18.10 -11.10
CA GLU A 329 -16.85 -18.30 -9.84
C GLU A 329 -15.92 -18.05 -8.66
N TRP A 330 -16.49 -17.54 -7.57
CA TRP A 330 -15.81 -17.43 -6.29
C TRP A 330 -16.69 -17.92 -5.13
N PRO A 331 -16.12 -18.49 -4.08
CA PRO A 331 -14.80 -19.09 -4.12
C PRO A 331 -14.84 -20.33 -5.03
N ILE A 332 -13.72 -20.68 -5.66
CA ILE A 332 -13.65 -21.67 -6.76
C ILE A 332 -14.34 -23.00 -6.35
N THR A 333 -15.33 -23.50 -7.09
CA THR A 333 -16.17 -24.64 -6.67
C THR A 333 -15.39 -25.95 -6.64
N ARG A 334 -14.43 -26.10 -7.55
CA ARG A 334 -13.53 -27.27 -7.61
C ARG A 334 -12.46 -27.27 -6.51
N ARG A 335 -12.35 -26.22 -5.68
CA ARG A 335 -11.38 -26.19 -4.58
C ARG A 335 -11.72 -27.23 -3.52
N LYS A 336 -10.70 -27.74 -2.85
CA LYS A 336 -10.80 -28.64 -1.69
C LYS A 336 -10.06 -28.04 -0.51
N ILE A 337 -10.66 -28.14 0.67
CA ILE A 337 -9.97 -27.78 1.90
C ILE A 337 -9.11 -28.97 2.32
N GLN A 338 -7.78 -28.79 2.27
CA GLN A 338 -6.81 -29.74 2.80
C GLN A 338 -6.43 -29.28 4.21
N ARG A 339 -6.95 -29.98 5.22
CA ARG A 339 -6.60 -29.74 6.62
C ARG A 339 -5.26 -30.38 6.94
N MET A 340 -4.38 -29.63 7.58
CA MET A 340 -3.12 -30.12 8.13
C MET A 340 -2.99 -29.72 9.61
N PHE A 341 -2.58 -30.66 10.45
CA PHE A 341 -2.46 -30.51 11.90
C PHE A 341 -1.01 -30.23 12.26
N ILE A 342 -0.82 -29.26 13.16
CA ILE A 342 0.49 -28.97 13.74
C ILE A 342 0.71 -29.97 14.88
N SER A 343 1.74 -30.81 14.75
CA SER A 343 1.99 -31.97 15.61
C SER A 343 3.39 -31.93 16.21
N SER A 344 3.58 -32.71 17.28
CA SER A 344 4.88 -32.83 17.93
C SER A 344 5.95 -33.39 17.00
N GLY A 345 7.22 -33.16 17.36
CA GLY A 345 8.35 -33.44 16.49
C GLY A 345 8.51 -32.45 15.33
N LYS A 346 7.88 -31.27 15.42
CA LYS A 346 7.95 -30.20 14.40
C LYS A 346 7.39 -30.63 13.05
N LYS A 347 6.25 -31.33 13.08
CA LYS A 347 5.61 -31.92 11.90
C LYS A 347 4.27 -31.28 11.60
N LEU A 348 3.98 -31.15 10.31
CA LEU A 348 2.69 -30.79 9.76
C LEU A 348 2.08 -32.04 9.09
N ILE A 349 1.00 -32.59 9.64
CA ILE A 349 0.45 -33.90 9.24
C ILE A 349 -1.00 -33.81 8.76
N GLU A 350 -1.42 -34.67 7.83
CA GLU A 350 -2.80 -34.69 7.33
C GLU A 350 -3.74 -35.63 8.09
N LYS A 351 -3.18 -36.61 8.80
CA LYS A 351 -3.93 -37.65 9.49
C LYS A 351 -3.43 -37.82 10.91
N ILE A 352 -4.38 -37.77 11.84
CA ILE A 352 -4.20 -38.11 13.25
C ILE A 352 -4.32 -39.64 13.32
N GLY A 353 -3.25 -40.34 13.74
CA GLY A 353 -3.28 -41.78 13.99
C GLY A 353 -4.15 -42.18 15.19
N GLU A 354 -4.56 -43.45 15.29
CA GLU A 354 -5.42 -43.93 16.40
C GLU A 354 -4.76 -43.77 17.79
N ASP A 355 -3.42 -43.81 17.87
CA ASP A 355 -2.64 -43.55 19.10
C ASP A 355 -2.39 -42.05 19.39
N THR A 356 -2.75 -41.14 18.48
CA THR A 356 -2.53 -39.68 18.64
C THR A 356 -3.68 -38.94 19.32
N ALA A 357 -4.67 -39.66 19.85
CA ALA A 357 -5.84 -39.12 20.54
C ALA A 357 -5.54 -38.42 21.90
N ALA A 358 -4.27 -38.23 22.26
CA ALA A 358 -3.85 -37.62 23.52
C ALA A 358 -2.62 -36.69 23.38
N MET A 359 -2.42 -36.04 22.23
CA MET A 359 -1.31 -35.10 22.08
C MET A 359 -1.64 -33.75 22.74
N SER A 360 -1.27 -33.62 24.02
CA SER A 360 -1.26 -32.36 24.77
C SER A 360 0.15 -31.78 24.86
N ASP A 361 0.95 -31.96 23.80
CA ASP A 361 2.29 -31.39 23.76
C ASP A 361 2.18 -29.87 23.61
N ILE A 362 3.11 -29.16 24.26
CA ILE A 362 3.15 -27.70 24.24
C ILE A 362 4.54 -27.30 23.76
N ASP A 363 4.58 -26.55 22.68
CA ASP A 363 5.78 -25.91 22.20
C ASP A 363 5.85 -24.47 22.70
N THR A 364 7.02 -24.05 23.20
CA THR A 364 7.22 -22.71 23.75
C THR A 364 8.22 -21.93 22.90
N LEU A 365 7.96 -20.63 22.71
CA LEU A 365 8.81 -19.71 22.00
C LEU A 365 9.18 -18.52 22.91
N GLU A 366 10.48 -18.27 23.03
CA GLU A 366 11.02 -17.07 23.69
C GLU A 366 10.75 -15.83 22.83
N TYR A 367 10.31 -14.74 23.45
CA TYR A 367 10.08 -13.49 22.74
C TYR A 367 11.37 -12.75 22.42
N ARG A 368 11.59 -12.48 21.13
CA ARG A 368 12.74 -11.74 20.62
C ARG A 368 12.27 -10.56 19.76
N PRO A 369 12.06 -9.36 20.32
CA PRO A 369 11.48 -8.23 19.57
C PRO A 369 12.34 -7.74 18.40
N TRP A 370 13.61 -8.16 18.29
CA TRP A 370 14.53 -7.75 17.23
C TRP A 370 14.53 -8.63 15.98
N VAL A 371 13.66 -9.64 15.89
CA VAL A 371 13.55 -10.52 14.71
C VAL A 371 12.39 -10.07 13.82
N GLY A 372 12.39 -10.41 12.53
CA GLY A 372 11.30 -10.02 11.64
C GLY A 372 11.68 -9.61 10.24
N PHE A 373 12.88 -9.05 10.11
CA PHE A 373 13.32 -8.32 8.93
C PHE A 373 13.15 -9.08 7.61
N GLU A 374 13.50 -10.36 7.58
CA GLU A 374 13.42 -11.20 6.39
C GLU A 374 11.97 -11.45 5.94
N GLY A 375 11.00 -11.28 6.84
CA GLY A 375 9.57 -11.35 6.55
C GLY A 375 9.05 -10.16 5.73
N GLY A 376 9.86 -9.12 5.54
CA GLY A 376 9.49 -7.92 4.80
C GLY A 376 8.82 -6.84 5.64
N GLU A 377 8.54 -5.71 5.00
CA GLU A 377 7.86 -4.54 5.61
C GLU A 377 6.34 -4.70 5.60
N TRP A 378 5.80 -5.34 4.56
CA TRP A 378 4.39 -5.69 4.40
C TRP A 378 4.24 -7.18 4.10
N TRP A 379 3.03 -7.72 4.26
CA TRP A 379 2.70 -9.08 3.84
C TRP A 379 2.83 -9.34 2.32
N GLY A 380 3.11 -8.30 1.52
CA GLY A 380 3.44 -8.39 0.09
C GLY A 380 4.88 -7.96 -0.23
N SER A 381 5.75 -7.62 0.72
CA SER A 381 7.10 -7.21 0.37
C SER A 381 7.84 -8.31 -0.41
N ALA A 382 8.73 -7.91 -1.32
CA ALA A 382 9.68 -8.84 -1.92
C ALA A 382 10.60 -9.36 -0.79
N THR A 383 10.42 -10.62 -0.43
CA THR A 383 11.15 -11.25 0.66
C THR A 383 12.41 -11.95 0.16
N ILE A 384 13.34 -12.12 1.08
CA ILE A 384 14.49 -12.99 0.89
C ILE A 384 14.20 -14.36 1.48
N ASP A 385 15.20 -15.22 1.49
CA ASP A 385 15.16 -16.49 2.18
C ASP A 385 14.68 -16.36 3.63
N GLN A 386 13.67 -17.14 4.02
CA GLN A 386 13.08 -17.08 5.36
C GLN A 386 13.90 -17.82 6.42
N ARG A 387 14.87 -18.67 6.03
CA ARG A 387 15.69 -19.44 7.00
C ARG A 387 16.28 -18.63 8.16
N PRO A 388 16.84 -17.42 7.96
CA PRO A 388 17.37 -16.63 9.07
C PRO A 388 16.29 -16.20 10.07
N PHE A 389 15.07 -15.95 9.62
CA PHE A 389 13.94 -15.62 10.49
C PHE A 389 13.38 -16.88 11.17
N ASP A 390 13.28 -17.98 10.43
CA ASP A 390 12.79 -19.27 10.91
C ASP A 390 13.60 -19.83 12.10
N GLU A 391 14.89 -19.49 12.21
CA GLU A 391 15.73 -19.84 13.37
C GLU A 391 15.13 -19.38 14.70
N TYR A 392 14.31 -18.32 14.67
CA TYR A 392 13.66 -17.71 15.83
C TYR A 392 12.16 -17.96 15.87
N CYS A 393 11.67 -18.96 15.13
CA CYS A 393 10.26 -19.30 15.02
C CYS A 393 9.97 -20.74 15.50
N LEU A 394 8.70 -21.04 15.76
CA LEU A 394 8.22 -22.42 15.79
C LEU A 394 7.89 -22.83 14.36
N VAL A 395 8.67 -23.77 13.83
CA VAL A 395 8.57 -24.21 12.43
C VAL A 395 8.07 -25.65 12.37
N TYR A 396 7.11 -25.90 11.48
CA TYR A 396 6.50 -27.22 11.28
C TYR A 396 6.44 -27.56 9.79
N ASP A 397 7.09 -28.66 9.43
CA ASP A 397 7.23 -29.09 8.04
C ASP A 397 6.33 -30.28 7.74
N SER A 398 5.71 -30.27 6.56
CA SER A 398 5.06 -31.45 6.00
C SER A 398 6.09 -32.51 5.62
N ASP A 399 5.62 -33.72 5.31
CA ASP A 399 6.40 -34.63 4.48
C ASP A 399 6.59 -34.04 3.07
N LEU A 400 7.49 -34.65 2.28
CA LEU A 400 7.70 -34.19 0.92
C LEU A 400 6.39 -34.27 0.14
N VAL A 401 6.08 -33.22 -0.59
CA VAL A 401 4.91 -33.18 -1.46
C VAL A 401 5.12 -34.21 -2.58
N ASP A 402 4.20 -35.16 -2.72
CA ASP A 402 4.31 -36.22 -3.75
C ASP A 402 3.79 -35.76 -5.12
N ASN A 403 2.82 -34.86 -5.15
CA ASN A 403 2.15 -34.35 -6.36
C ASN A 403 1.97 -32.84 -6.24
N THR A 404 2.02 -32.11 -7.36
CA THR A 404 1.81 -30.66 -7.37
C THR A 404 0.52 -30.25 -6.65
N ILE A 405 0.63 -29.32 -5.70
CA ILE A 405 -0.50 -28.72 -4.99
C ILE A 405 -0.56 -27.24 -5.36
N GLU A 406 -1.64 -26.82 -6.00
CA GLU A 406 -1.95 -25.41 -6.20
C GLU A 406 -2.86 -24.93 -5.07
N ILE A 407 -2.64 -23.73 -4.56
CA ILE A 407 -3.58 -23.01 -3.70
C ILE A 407 -4.00 -21.70 -4.36
N ALA A 408 -5.26 -21.32 -4.19
CA ALA A 408 -5.73 -19.95 -4.45
C ALA A 408 -6.82 -19.56 -3.46
N GLY A 409 -6.64 -18.41 -2.81
CA GLY A 409 -7.55 -17.91 -1.79
C GLY A 409 -6.85 -17.73 -0.46
N TYR A 410 -7.66 -17.80 0.60
CA TYR A 410 -7.22 -17.58 1.95
C TYR A 410 -6.97 -18.91 2.68
N VAL A 411 -5.92 -18.94 3.50
CA VAL A 411 -5.59 -20.10 4.35
C VAL A 411 -6.14 -19.83 5.73
N ASP A 412 -7.08 -20.66 6.17
CA ASP A 412 -7.66 -20.52 7.50
C ASP A 412 -6.76 -21.21 8.53
N VAL A 413 -6.48 -20.52 9.63
CA VAL A 413 -5.60 -20.99 10.70
C VAL A 413 -6.35 -20.97 12.02
N SER A 414 -6.30 -22.08 12.75
CA SER A 414 -6.74 -22.18 14.14
C SER A 414 -5.54 -22.56 14.99
N LEU A 415 -5.25 -21.81 16.04
CA LEU A 415 -4.18 -22.13 17.00
C LEU A 415 -4.72 -22.05 18.41
N GLN A 416 -4.38 -23.01 19.26
CA GLN A 416 -4.51 -22.85 20.71
C GLN A 416 -3.20 -22.31 21.27
N VAL A 417 -3.22 -21.11 21.84
CA VAL A 417 -2.03 -20.37 22.26
C VAL A 417 -2.19 -19.76 23.66
N SER A 418 -1.07 -19.54 24.35
CA SER A 418 -1.04 -18.69 25.55
C SER A 418 0.22 -17.83 25.56
N ALA A 419 0.24 -16.79 26.39
CA ALA A 419 1.43 -15.98 26.63
C ALA A 419 1.60 -15.74 28.13
N THR A 420 2.84 -15.58 28.60
CA THR A 420 3.13 -15.20 29.99
C THR A 420 2.85 -13.72 30.29
N ALA A 421 2.48 -12.93 29.27
CA ALA A 421 2.23 -11.49 29.34
C ALA A 421 0.80 -11.13 28.88
N PRO A 422 0.26 -9.98 29.31
CA PRO A 422 -1.09 -9.55 28.97
C PRO A 422 -1.27 -9.06 27.52
N LEU A 423 -0.18 -8.67 26.86
CA LEU A 423 -0.16 -8.26 25.45
C LEU A 423 0.85 -9.12 24.70
N ALA A 424 0.36 -9.85 23.71
CA ALA A 424 1.17 -10.69 22.83
C ALA A 424 0.61 -10.63 21.40
N HIS A 425 1.52 -10.81 20.44
CA HIS A 425 1.21 -10.95 19.04
C HIS A 425 1.62 -12.34 18.57
N TRP A 426 0.89 -12.87 17.60
CA TRP A 426 1.27 -14.09 16.90
C TRP A 426 1.28 -13.79 15.40
N PHE A 427 2.38 -14.13 14.75
CA PHE A 427 2.54 -14.03 13.31
C PHE A 427 2.59 -15.45 12.77
N VAL A 428 1.78 -15.74 11.76
CA VAL A 428 1.74 -17.05 11.11
C VAL A 428 2.10 -16.87 9.65
N ARG A 429 3.14 -17.58 9.21
CA ARG A 429 3.57 -17.61 7.81
C ARG A 429 3.37 -18.99 7.22
N LEU A 430 2.84 -19.02 6.01
CA LEU A 430 2.89 -20.17 5.12
C LEU A 430 4.11 -20.01 4.22
N GLU A 431 4.90 -21.07 4.12
CA GLU A 431 6.17 -21.08 3.42
C GLU A 431 6.32 -22.34 2.56
N ASP A 432 7.15 -22.23 1.52
CA ASP A 432 7.51 -23.33 0.61
C ASP A 432 9.00 -23.63 0.75
N VAL A 433 9.33 -24.83 1.22
CA VAL A 433 10.71 -25.30 1.34
C VAL A 433 11.08 -26.05 0.06
N ASP A 434 11.97 -25.45 -0.71
CA ASP A 434 12.47 -25.96 -1.98
C ASP A 434 13.40 -27.17 -1.76
N ILE A 435 13.69 -27.92 -2.83
CA ILE A 435 14.53 -29.13 -2.81
C ILE A 435 15.98 -28.86 -2.40
N ASP A 436 16.47 -27.64 -2.63
CA ASP A 436 17.80 -27.18 -2.22
C ASP A 436 17.81 -26.61 -0.78
N GLY A 437 16.66 -26.56 -0.13
CA GLY A 437 16.46 -26.05 1.23
C GLY A 437 16.29 -24.53 1.31
N GLN A 438 16.17 -23.81 0.19
CA GLN A 438 15.69 -22.43 0.17
C GLN A 438 14.26 -22.37 0.72
N VAL A 439 13.92 -21.35 1.50
CA VAL A 439 12.56 -21.18 2.04
C VAL A 439 11.94 -19.91 1.45
N TRP A 440 10.83 -20.10 0.74
CA TRP A 440 10.07 -19.03 0.12
C TRP A 440 8.89 -18.64 0.99
N PHE A 441 8.73 -17.33 1.23
CA PHE A 441 7.52 -16.79 1.85
C PHE A 441 6.35 -16.84 0.86
N VAL A 442 5.26 -17.52 1.25
CA VAL A 442 4.05 -17.64 0.41
C VAL A 442 3.02 -16.57 0.77
N THR A 443 2.62 -16.54 2.05
CA THR A 443 1.74 -15.52 2.63
C THR A 443 1.80 -15.62 4.15
N GLY A 444 1.22 -14.64 4.85
CA GLY A 444 1.11 -14.65 6.30
C GLY A 444 -0.07 -13.81 6.77
N ALA A 445 -0.22 -13.70 8.08
CA ALA A 445 -1.05 -12.73 8.79
C ALA A 445 -0.60 -12.68 10.25
N ALA A 446 -0.95 -11.60 10.93
CA ALA A 446 -0.74 -11.44 12.35
C ALA A 446 -2.06 -11.53 13.12
N LEU A 447 -1.93 -11.64 14.43
CA LEU A 447 -3.02 -11.46 15.36
C LEU A 447 -2.56 -10.66 16.57
N ASN A 448 -3.26 -9.57 16.83
CA ASN A 448 -3.21 -8.90 18.13
C ASN A 448 -4.01 -9.71 19.17
N GLY A 449 -3.34 -10.33 20.14
CA GLY A 449 -3.97 -11.16 21.16
C GLY A 449 -5.03 -10.44 22.00
N ALA A 450 -4.85 -9.14 22.22
CA ALA A 450 -5.83 -8.34 22.92
C ALA A 450 -7.11 -8.10 22.10
N GLN A 451 -7.01 -8.16 20.76
CA GLN A 451 -8.10 -7.96 19.82
C GLN A 451 -8.70 -9.26 19.28
N ARG A 452 -8.41 -10.40 19.94
CA ARG A 452 -9.05 -11.70 19.64
C ARG A 452 -10.58 -11.69 19.82
N THR A 453 -11.09 -10.74 20.62
CA THR A 453 -12.51 -10.51 20.87
C THR A 453 -12.86 -9.04 20.62
N ILE A 454 -14.14 -8.78 20.37
CA ILE A 454 -14.73 -7.44 20.39
C ILE A 454 -15.77 -7.43 21.52
N PRO A 455 -15.63 -6.57 22.55
CA PRO A 455 -14.56 -5.61 22.76
C PRO A 455 -13.19 -6.27 23.04
N SER A 456 -12.12 -5.52 22.78
CA SER A 456 -10.75 -5.96 23.04
C SER A 456 -10.49 -6.13 24.54
N THR A 457 -9.77 -7.18 24.91
CA THR A 457 -9.45 -7.51 26.31
C THR A 457 -8.02 -8.04 26.41
N PHE A 458 -7.30 -7.70 27.48
CA PHE A 458 -5.96 -8.28 27.71
C PHE A 458 -6.02 -9.81 27.84
N LEU A 459 -4.88 -10.43 27.55
CA LEU A 459 -4.69 -11.85 27.81
C LEU A 459 -4.52 -12.07 29.31
N GLU A 460 -5.15 -13.12 29.83
CA GLU A 460 -4.77 -13.66 31.13
C GLU A 460 -3.45 -14.45 30.97
N PRO A 461 -2.38 -14.12 31.73
CA PRO A 461 -1.12 -14.84 31.63
C PRO A 461 -1.28 -16.36 31.80
N ASN A 462 -0.69 -17.12 30.88
CA ASN A 462 -0.72 -18.59 30.80
C ASN A 462 -2.11 -19.21 30.58
N HIS A 463 -3.14 -18.41 30.30
CA HIS A 463 -4.44 -18.94 29.92
C HIS A 463 -4.45 -19.33 28.43
N PRO A 464 -4.83 -20.56 28.06
CA PRO A 464 -4.94 -20.97 26.67
C PRO A 464 -6.18 -20.37 25.99
N TYR A 465 -5.97 -19.74 24.84
CA TYR A 465 -7.01 -19.22 23.96
C TYR A 465 -6.96 -19.93 22.61
N THR A 466 -8.12 -20.29 22.08
CA THR A 466 -8.21 -20.69 20.66
C THR A 466 -8.38 -19.43 19.83
N ILE A 467 -7.37 -19.13 19.02
CA ILE A 467 -7.37 -18.01 18.09
C ILE A 467 -7.62 -18.52 16.68
N LYS A 468 -8.37 -17.74 15.91
CA LYS A 468 -8.63 -18.00 14.49
C LYS A 468 -8.23 -16.78 13.71
N LEU A 469 -7.43 -16.98 12.68
CA LEU A 469 -7.03 -15.97 11.73
C LEU A 469 -7.06 -16.54 10.32
N GLN A 470 -7.16 -15.66 9.36
CA GLN A 470 -7.11 -15.98 7.96
C GLN A 470 -5.83 -15.35 7.41
N LEU A 471 -4.96 -16.14 6.78
CA LEU A 471 -3.77 -15.58 6.13
C LEU A 471 -4.20 -14.77 4.90
N HIS A 472 -3.50 -13.67 4.64
CA HIS A 472 -3.81 -12.79 3.52
C HIS A 472 -3.83 -13.53 2.17
N PHE A 473 -4.64 -13.04 1.24
CA PHE A 473 -4.96 -13.66 -0.04
C PHE A 473 -3.69 -14.05 -0.80
N THR A 474 -3.68 -15.26 -1.37
CA THR A 474 -2.52 -15.79 -2.05
C THR A 474 -2.88 -16.74 -3.19
N THR A 475 -1.96 -16.87 -4.13
CA THR A 475 -1.82 -18.05 -4.99
C THR A 475 -0.41 -18.63 -4.79
N TRP A 476 -0.29 -19.94 -4.87
CA TRP A 476 1.01 -20.62 -4.86
C TRP A 476 0.93 -22.03 -5.44
N THR A 477 2.07 -22.53 -5.89
CA THR A 477 2.22 -23.89 -6.42
C THR A 477 3.36 -24.59 -5.67
N PHE A 478 3.02 -25.58 -4.83
CA PHE A 478 3.99 -26.46 -4.19
C PHE A 478 4.33 -27.62 -5.13
N PHE A 479 5.59 -27.77 -5.51
CA PHE A 479 6.03 -28.80 -6.45
C PHE A 479 6.39 -30.12 -5.74
N PRO A 480 6.39 -31.26 -6.46
CA PRO A 480 6.87 -32.51 -5.91
C PRO A 480 8.30 -32.40 -5.38
N GLY A 481 8.54 -32.94 -4.19
CA GLY A 481 9.83 -32.84 -3.50
C GLY A 481 10.01 -31.58 -2.64
N HIS A 482 9.07 -30.63 -2.69
CA HIS A 482 9.04 -29.50 -1.75
C HIS A 482 8.41 -29.91 -0.42
N ARG A 483 8.44 -29.03 0.58
CA ARG A 483 7.63 -29.15 1.81
C ARG A 483 6.77 -27.91 2.00
N ILE A 484 5.56 -28.12 2.50
CA ILE A 484 4.73 -27.06 3.04
C ILE A 484 5.21 -26.79 4.46
N ARG A 485 5.52 -25.53 4.78
CA ARG A 485 5.97 -25.10 6.09
C ARG A 485 5.01 -24.11 6.70
N VAL A 486 4.78 -24.25 8.01
CA VAL A 486 4.15 -23.22 8.84
C VAL A 486 5.19 -22.71 9.83
N ALA A 487 5.47 -21.42 9.78
CA ALA A 487 6.30 -20.73 10.76
C ALA A 487 5.43 -19.83 11.65
N ILE A 488 5.61 -19.94 12.96
CA ILE A 488 4.90 -19.12 13.95
C ILE A 488 5.94 -18.33 14.76
N SER A 489 5.83 -17.00 14.74
CA SER A 489 6.63 -16.09 15.55
C SER A 489 5.76 -15.25 16.47
N ASN A 490 6.40 -14.53 17.39
CA ASN A 490 5.76 -13.61 18.31
C ASN A 490 6.26 -12.16 18.16
N ALA A 491 7.12 -11.91 17.15
CA ALA A 491 7.61 -10.61 16.72
C ALA A 491 7.87 -10.62 15.21
N MET A 492 7.70 -9.45 14.57
CA MET A 492 8.09 -9.20 13.18
C MET A 492 8.47 -7.72 13.00
N TYR A 493 9.60 -7.34 13.58
CA TYR A 493 10.13 -5.98 13.53
C TYR A 493 11.07 -5.81 12.32
N PRO A 494 11.03 -4.68 11.57
CA PRO A 494 10.33 -3.43 11.87
C PRO A 494 8.91 -3.28 11.27
N ALA A 495 8.35 -4.27 10.58
CA ALA A 495 7.01 -4.15 9.99
C ALA A 495 5.94 -3.79 11.03
N PHE A 496 6.02 -4.41 12.22
CA PHE A 496 5.05 -4.25 13.28
C PHE A 496 5.71 -3.80 14.58
N TRP A 497 5.07 -2.85 15.27
CA TRP A 497 5.53 -2.41 16.57
C TRP A 497 5.46 -3.57 17.58
N PRO A 498 6.56 -3.88 18.29
CA PRO A 498 6.63 -5.04 19.17
C PRO A 498 5.85 -4.81 20.47
N SER A 499 5.43 -5.90 21.13
CA SER A 499 4.94 -5.84 22.51
C SER A 499 6.04 -5.33 23.46
N PRO A 500 5.72 -4.46 24.44
CA PRO A 500 6.70 -3.94 25.39
C PRO A 500 7.04 -4.92 26.53
N PHE A 501 6.43 -6.11 26.55
CA PHE A 501 6.60 -7.09 27.62
C PHE A 501 7.56 -8.21 27.22
N SER A 502 8.49 -8.56 28.11
CA SER A 502 9.22 -9.83 28.02
C SER A 502 8.25 -10.98 28.26
N MET A 503 8.24 -11.98 27.37
CA MET A 503 7.30 -13.09 27.47
C MET A 503 7.82 -14.37 26.84
N ASN A 504 7.19 -15.48 27.22
CA ASN A 504 7.17 -16.70 26.42
C ASN A 504 5.75 -16.88 25.87
N THR A 505 5.65 -17.29 24.62
CA THR A 505 4.40 -17.74 24.01
C THR A 505 4.40 -19.26 23.93
N SER A 506 3.23 -19.88 24.11
CA SER A 506 3.04 -21.32 24.02
C SER A 506 2.04 -21.66 22.93
N LEU A 507 2.31 -22.74 22.18
CA LEU A 507 1.42 -23.34 21.20
C LEU A 507 1.06 -24.75 21.68
N TYR A 508 -0.24 -25.01 21.84
CA TYR A 508 -0.77 -26.30 22.26
C TYR A 508 -1.08 -27.12 21.02
N LEU A 509 -0.52 -28.33 20.93
CA LEU A 509 -0.57 -29.18 19.74
C LEU A 509 -1.79 -30.13 19.76
N ASP A 510 -2.94 -29.62 20.21
CA ASP A 510 -4.21 -30.35 20.17
C ASP A 510 -4.79 -30.25 18.75
N PRO A 511 -4.92 -31.37 18.01
CA PRO A 511 -5.41 -31.35 16.64
C PRO A 511 -6.88 -30.93 16.50
N LEU A 512 -7.66 -30.87 17.59
CA LEU A 512 -9.01 -30.32 17.58
C LEU A 512 -9.04 -28.79 17.49
N THR A 513 -7.96 -28.12 17.92
CA THR A 513 -7.89 -26.66 18.01
C THR A 513 -6.75 -26.04 17.21
N THR A 514 -5.74 -26.82 16.85
CA THR A 514 -4.50 -26.34 16.23
C THR A 514 -4.28 -27.00 14.86
N PHE A 515 -4.61 -26.29 13.80
CA PHE A 515 -4.54 -26.76 12.42
C PHE A 515 -4.53 -25.59 11.42
N ILE A 516 -4.14 -25.88 10.18
CA ILE A 516 -4.33 -25.00 9.03
C ILE A 516 -5.19 -25.70 7.97
N ASP A 517 -5.97 -24.90 7.24
CA ASP A 517 -6.86 -25.34 6.17
C ASP A 517 -6.44 -24.67 4.86
N LEU A 518 -5.82 -25.44 3.96
CA LEU A 518 -5.34 -24.92 2.67
C LEU A 518 -6.46 -24.98 1.61
N PRO A 519 -6.71 -23.89 0.86
CA PRO A 519 -7.67 -23.87 -0.24
C PRO A 519 -7.05 -24.47 -1.51
N THR A 520 -6.85 -25.78 -1.51
CA THR A 520 -6.19 -26.48 -2.61
C THR A 520 -7.06 -26.60 -3.84
N ILE A 521 -6.41 -26.60 -5.00
CA ILE A 521 -7.02 -26.73 -6.29
C ILE A 521 -6.48 -28.01 -6.95
N PRO A 522 -7.31 -29.03 -7.22
CA PRO A 522 -6.87 -30.23 -7.93
C PRO A 522 -6.39 -29.90 -9.36
N GLY A 523 -5.31 -30.57 -9.79
CA GLY A 523 -4.52 -30.29 -11.01
C GLY A 523 -5.28 -30.16 -12.35
N LEU A 524 -4.64 -29.37 -13.24
CA LEU A 524 -5.08 -28.58 -14.42
C LEU A 524 -6.14 -29.14 -15.40
N LEU A 525 -7.07 -28.27 -15.80
CA LEU A 525 -6.84 -27.35 -16.93
C LEU A 525 -7.29 -25.93 -16.54
N PRO A 526 -6.53 -24.86 -16.88
CA PRO A 526 -7.08 -23.51 -16.92
C PRO A 526 -8.27 -23.51 -17.87
N ILE A 527 -9.31 -22.72 -17.60
CA ILE A 527 -10.23 -22.36 -18.67
C ILE A 527 -9.36 -21.76 -19.78
N SER A 528 -9.45 -22.33 -20.98
CA SER A 528 -8.78 -21.85 -22.18
C SER A 528 -9.38 -20.50 -22.59
N ALA A 529 -9.07 -19.46 -21.83
CA ALA A 529 -9.17 -18.09 -22.30
C ALA A 529 -7.84 -17.72 -22.99
N PRO A 530 -7.87 -16.87 -24.03
CA PRO A 530 -6.64 -16.32 -24.58
C PRO A 530 -5.83 -15.69 -23.43
N PRO A 531 -4.50 -15.86 -23.40
CA PRO A 531 -3.68 -15.19 -22.41
C PRO A 531 -3.99 -13.68 -22.46
N PRO A 532 -3.92 -12.97 -21.33
CA PRO A 532 -4.08 -11.52 -21.36
C PRO A 532 -3.08 -11.00 -22.40
N PRO A 533 -3.47 -10.00 -23.23
CA PRO A 533 -2.65 -9.56 -24.35
C PRO A 533 -1.22 -9.34 -23.83
N PRO A 534 -0.23 -10.08 -24.36
CA PRO A 534 1.11 -10.03 -23.81
C PRO A 534 1.58 -8.60 -23.87
N PHE A 535 2.05 -8.07 -22.74
CA PHE A 535 2.73 -6.79 -22.73
C PHE A 535 4.00 -6.92 -23.59
N THR A 536 3.91 -6.57 -24.86
CA THR A 536 5.11 -6.33 -25.65
C THR A 536 5.63 -4.99 -25.20
N GLN A 537 6.78 -5.00 -24.51
CA GLN A 537 7.55 -3.82 -24.11
C GLN A 537 7.74 -2.78 -25.25
N LYS A 538 7.53 -3.20 -26.50
CA LYS A 538 7.45 -2.37 -27.71
C LYS A 538 6.25 -1.40 -27.80
N GLN A 539 5.25 -1.44 -26.91
CA GLN A 539 4.14 -0.47 -26.90
C GLN A 539 4.46 0.84 -26.15
N ILE A 540 5.73 1.05 -25.75
CA ILE A 540 6.21 2.41 -25.51
C ILE A 540 6.10 3.14 -26.86
N GLU A 541 5.09 4.00 -27.01
CA GLU A 541 4.97 4.84 -28.20
C GLU A 541 6.28 5.62 -28.37
N PRO A 542 7.03 5.40 -29.48
CA PRO A 542 8.39 5.94 -29.63
C PRO A 542 8.47 7.48 -29.67
N GLU A 543 7.34 8.16 -29.86
CA GLU A 543 7.34 9.58 -30.21
C GLU A 543 7.40 10.53 -29.01
N TYR A 544 7.26 10.02 -27.78
CA TYR A 544 7.59 10.79 -26.58
C TYR A 544 8.51 9.96 -25.70
N ILE A 545 9.77 9.92 -26.10
CA ILE A 545 10.85 9.97 -25.13
C ILE A 545 10.60 11.29 -24.37
N PHE A 546 9.85 11.25 -23.27
CA PHE A 546 10.19 12.14 -22.16
C PHE A 546 11.66 11.81 -21.96
N SER A 547 12.56 12.73 -22.36
CA SER A 547 13.98 12.66 -22.08
C SER A 547 14.06 12.13 -20.66
N GLU A 548 14.53 10.89 -20.51
CA GLU A 548 14.57 10.10 -19.28
C GLU A 548 14.03 10.93 -18.12
N ALA A 549 12.73 10.80 -17.79
CA ALA A 549 12.15 11.55 -16.67
C ALA A 549 13.19 11.46 -15.56
N PHE A 550 13.81 12.60 -15.28
CA PHE A 550 15.17 12.67 -14.78
C PHE A 550 15.10 12.34 -13.29
N SER A 551 14.82 11.08 -12.99
CA SER A 551 14.75 10.47 -11.68
C SER A 551 15.98 9.60 -11.59
N GLY A 552 16.98 10.07 -10.85
CA GLY A 552 18.10 9.25 -10.47
C GLY A 552 18.23 9.23 -8.96
N GLY A 553 19.05 8.31 -8.49
CA GLY A 553 19.21 8.02 -7.08
C GLY A 553 19.51 6.54 -6.93
N ARG A 554 20.65 6.21 -6.31
CA ARG A 554 20.87 4.85 -5.84
C ARG A 554 20.22 4.76 -4.47
N PRO A 555 19.18 3.92 -4.26
CA PRO A 555 18.88 3.51 -2.90
C PRO A 555 20.13 2.82 -2.35
N SER A 556 20.65 3.32 -1.24
CA SER A 556 21.73 2.66 -0.52
C SER A 556 21.12 2.03 0.72
N LYS A 557 20.88 0.72 0.66
CA LYS A 557 20.54 -0.04 1.85
C LYS A 557 21.84 -0.44 2.56
N ALA A 558 22.04 0.08 3.76
CA ALA A 558 23.22 -0.23 4.57
C ALA A 558 22.76 -0.81 5.91
N GLU A 559 22.96 -2.11 6.11
CA GLU A 559 22.78 -2.71 7.43
C GLU A 559 24.00 -2.42 8.31
N LYS A 560 23.81 -1.74 9.43
CA LYS A 560 24.83 -1.54 10.46
C LYS A 560 24.43 -2.26 11.75
N PHE A 561 25.19 -3.28 12.11
CA PHE A 561 25.10 -3.92 13.43
C PHE A 561 25.89 -3.07 14.44
N ASP A 562 25.23 -2.52 15.47
CA ASP A 562 25.92 -2.11 16.70
C ASP A 562 25.91 -3.29 17.69
N ILE A 563 27.05 -3.61 18.30
CA ILE A 563 27.46 -4.99 18.59
C ILE A 563 27.16 -5.45 20.03
N VAL A 564 26.49 -4.64 20.88
CA VAL A 564 26.36 -5.03 22.31
C VAL A 564 24.92 -5.11 22.85
N SER A 565 24.03 -4.15 22.57
CA SER A 565 22.74 -4.04 23.30
C SER A 565 21.51 -3.93 22.41
N HIS A 566 21.63 -3.37 21.21
CA HIS A 566 20.52 -3.06 20.31
C HIS A 566 20.79 -3.59 18.90
N ARG A 567 19.75 -3.90 18.14
CA ARG A 567 19.83 -4.06 16.68
C ARG A 567 19.36 -2.74 16.06
N THR A 568 20.12 -2.20 15.11
CA THR A 568 19.72 -1.03 14.31
C THR A 568 19.66 -1.41 12.83
N LEU A 569 18.58 -1.01 12.16
CA LEU A 569 18.40 -1.15 10.72
C LEU A 569 18.32 0.25 10.12
N ILE A 570 19.07 0.47 9.04
CA ILE A 570 19.17 1.78 8.38
C ILE A 570 18.73 1.63 6.93
N TYR A 571 17.81 2.48 6.51
CA TYR A 571 17.31 2.58 5.15
C TYR A 571 17.51 4.00 4.66
N GLU A 572 18.15 4.17 3.51
CA GLU A 572 18.37 5.50 2.94
C GLU A 572 18.01 5.49 1.46
N GLN A 573 17.15 6.42 1.08
CA GLN A 573 16.74 6.64 -0.30
C GLN A 573 16.98 8.10 -0.66
N LEU A 574 17.96 8.31 -1.54
CA LEU A 574 18.15 9.56 -2.23
C LEU A 574 17.42 9.51 -3.58
N SER A 575 16.69 10.58 -3.89
CA SER A 575 16.03 10.81 -5.16
C SER A 575 16.26 12.23 -5.62
N TYR A 576 16.28 12.43 -6.93
CA TYR A 576 16.37 13.74 -7.52
C TYR A 576 15.54 13.80 -8.81
N GLU A 577 14.90 14.93 -9.07
CA GLU A 577 13.93 15.13 -10.16
C GLU A 577 14.12 16.51 -10.82
N LEU A 578 14.05 16.56 -12.16
CA LEU A 578 13.99 17.81 -12.92
C LEU A 578 12.62 17.95 -13.60
N LEU A 579 11.88 18.97 -13.21
CA LEU A 579 10.56 19.28 -13.76
C LEU A 579 10.66 20.04 -15.09
N PRO A 580 9.67 19.93 -16.01
CA PRO A 580 9.71 20.63 -17.30
C PRO A 580 9.76 22.16 -17.23
N ASN A 581 9.36 22.73 -16.09
CA ASN A 581 9.45 24.17 -15.83
C ASN A 581 10.87 24.62 -15.40
N GLY A 582 11.83 23.70 -15.36
CA GLY A 582 13.22 23.95 -14.93
C GLY A 582 13.42 23.89 -13.42
N CYS A 583 12.43 23.48 -12.64
CA CYS A 583 12.60 23.28 -11.20
C CYS A 583 13.31 21.95 -10.92
N PHE A 584 14.38 22.02 -10.11
CA PHE A 584 15.10 20.84 -9.63
C PHE A 584 14.71 20.53 -8.18
N ILE A 585 14.44 19.26 -7.91
CA ILE A 585 14.06 18.74 -6.60
C ILE A 585 15.07 17.66 -6.23
N SER A 586 15.59 17.68 -5.01
CA SER A 586 16.31 16.55 -4.43
C SER A 586 15.69 16.19 -3.09
N ALA A 587 15.36 14.92 -2.88
CA ALA A 587 14.79 14.40 -1.65
C ALA A 587 15.64 13.25 -1.11
N LEU A 588 15.96 13.30 0.19
CA LEU A 588 16.53 12.22 0.96
C LEU A 588 15.51 11.79 2.01
N MET A 589 15.18 10.51 2.03
CA MET A 589 14.52 9.85 3.14
C MET A 589 15.52 8.91 3.82
N ALA A 590 15.62 8.97 5.14
CA ALA A 590 16.49 8.10 5.92
C ALA A 590 15.75 7.58 7.15
N GLU A 591 15.72 6.27 7.33
CA GLU A 591 15.01 5.59 8.41
C GLU A 591 15.95 4.75 9.25
N ASN A 592 15.80 4.84 10.56
CA ASN A 592 16.58 4.14 11.55
C ASN A 592 15.64 3.43 12.52
N PHE A 593 15.62 2.11 12.48
CA PHE A 593 14.86 1.27 13.41
C PHE A 593 15.82 0.69 14.43
N THR A 594 15.61 0.97 15.71
CA THR A 594 16.43 0.48 16.82
C THR A 594 15.56 -0.30 17.78
N VAL A 595 16.03 -1.49 18.15
CA VAL A 595 15.34 -2.39 19.08
C VAL A 595 16.33 -3.00 20.07
N SER A 596 16.01 -2.93 21.35
CA SER A 596 16.81 -3.55 22.40
C SER A 596 16.74 -5.08 22.35
N ARG A 597 17.89 -5.72 22.59
CA ARG A 597 18.01 -7.18 22.70
C ARG A 597 17.70 -7.71 24.09
N THR A 598 17.49 -6.84 25.07
CA THR A 598 17.34 -7.21 26.48
C THR A 598 16.11 -6.59 27.15
N ASP A 599 15.60 -5.46 26.65
CA ASP A 599 14.38 -4.83 27.15
C ASP A 599 13.40 -4.55 26.00
N PRO A 600 12.33 -5.34 25.85
CA PRO A 600 11.38 -5.17 24.76
C PRO A 600 10.62 -3.85 24.77
N ALA A 601 10.66 -3.10 25.87
CA ALA A 601 10.05 -1.77 25.93
C ALA A 601 10.91 -0.70 25.21
N ASP A 602 12.23 -0.89 25.12
CA ASP A 602 13.18 0.08 24.55
C ASP A 602 13.27 -0.08 23.02
N GLN A 603 12.34 0.61 22.35
CA GLN A 603 12.11 0.57 20.90
C GLN A 603 12.09 1.97 20.35
N LYS A 604 12.67 2.15 19.16
CA LYS A 604 12.74 3.45 18.52
C LYS A 604 12.75 3.33 17.01
N TRP A 605 11.94 4.15 16.35
CA TRP A 605 12.04 4.41 14.93
C TRP A 605 12.25 5.90 14.72
N THR A 606 13.32 6.25 14.02
CA THR A 606 13.63 7.64 13.66
C THR A 606 13.66 7.73 12.15
N THR A 607 12.87 8.61 11.58
CA THR A 607 12.87 8.86 10.14
C THR A 607 13.10 10.34 9.87
N HIS A 608 13.85 10.61 8.81
CA HIS A 608 14.37 11.92 8.45
C HIS A 608 14.08 12.17 6.97
N ALA A 609 13.30 13.19 6.69
CA ALA A 609 13.06 13.68 5.35
C ALA A 609 13.79 15.02 5.16
N ARG A 610 14.58 15.13 4.10
CA ARG A 610 15.19 16.38 3.65
C ARG A 610 14.88 16.57 2.18
N GLN A 611 14.22 17.66 1.84
CA GLN A 611 13.92 18.01 0.46
C GLN A 611 14.40 19.42 0.15
N VAL A 612 15.14 19.55 -0.94
CA VAL A 612 15.68 20.82 -1.45
C VAL A 612 15.02 21.09 -2.80
N TYR A 613 14.45 22.27 -2.93
CA TYR A 613 13.87 22.77 -4.18
C TYR A 613 14.69 23.92 -4.72
N VAL A 614 14.93 23.92 -6.03
CA VAL A 614 15.65 24.97 -6.75
C VAL A 614 14.81 25.45 -7.93
N PHE A 615 14.49 26.76 -7.97
CA PHE A 615 13.47 27.33 -8.87
C PHE A 615 14.01 28.04 -10.12
N ASP A 616 15.32 28.30 -10.16
CA ASP A 616 15.93 29.17 -11.18
C ASP A 616 17.17 28.51 -11.77
N VAL A 617 16.94 27.45 -12.53
CA VAL A 617 18.00 26.65 -13.15
C VAL A 617 18.33 27.23 -14.53
N ASN A 618 19.23 28.20 -14.57
CA ASN A 618 19.69 28.82 -15.83
C ASN A 618 20.66 27.96 -16.66
N GLY A 619 20.61 26.61 -16.59
CA GLY A 619 21.56 25.81 -17.38
C GLY A 619 21.66 24.30 -17.18
N TYR A 620 20.70 23.61 -16.55
CA TYR A 620 20.67 22.15 -16.61
C TYR A 620 19.67 21.72 -17.67
N LEU A 621 20.18 21.04 -18.70
CA LEU A 621 19.38 20.43 -19.75
C LEU A 621 19.18 18.93 -19.47
N SER A 622 20.07 18.35 -18.65
CA SER A 622 20.03 16.98 -18.15
C SER A 622 20.36 16.94 -16.64
N ILE A 623 19.93 15.85 -16.00
CA ILE A 623 20.34 15.46 -14.65
C ILE A 623 21.85 15.25 -14.52
N ASP A 624 22.49 14.82 -15.60
CA ASP A 624 23.94 14.59 -15.67
C ASP A 624 24.73 15.90 -15.61
N ASP A 625 24.08 17.03 -15.91
CA ASP A 625 24.68 18.36 -15.81
C ASP A 625 24.75 18.83 -14.35
N ILE A 626 24.03 18.17 -13.43
CA ILE A 626 23.94 18.52 -12.03
C ILE A 626 25.19 17.96 -11.31
N PRO A 627 26.01 18.80 -10.65
CA PRO A 627 27.25 18.39 -10.01
C PRO A 627 26.96 17.66 -8.70
N ILE A 628 26.40 16.46 -8.80
CA ILE A 628 26.28 15.50 -7.71
C ILE A 628 27.60 14.73 -7.74
N LYS A 629 28.53 15.06 -6.84
CA LYS A 629 29.86 14.44 -6.83
C LYS A 629 29.73 12.97 -6.44
N ASP A 630 29.81 12.08 -7.44
CA ASP A 630 29.79 10.61 -7.31
C ASP A 630 30.94 9.99 -6.48
N GLU A 631 31.82 10.80 -5.87
CA GLU A 631 33.01 10.33 -5.15
C GLU A 631 33.02 10.68 -3.65
N ASP A 632 32.00 11.36 -3.14
CA ASP A 632 31.89 11.67 -1.71
C ASP A 632 30.94 10.64 -1.07
N GLU A 633 31.47 9.72 -0.26
CA GLU A 633 30.66 8.81 0.59
C GLU A 633 29.80 9.58 1.63
N SER A 634 29.86 10.91 1.65
CA SER A 634 28.96 11.72 2.45
C SER A 634 27.55 11.76 1.84
N VAL A 635 26.58 11.32 2.64
CA VAL A 635 25.14 11.15 2.37
C VAL A 635 24.42 12.42 1.89
N TYR A 636 25.12 13.56 1.80
CA TYR A 636 24.52 14.85 1.47
C TYR A 636 25.26 15.50 0.29
N PRO A 637 24.63 15.66 -0.89
CA PRO A 637 25.22 16.48 -1.92
C PRO A 637 25.33 17.91 -1.38
N ASN A 638 26.55 18.40 -1.22
CA ASN A 638 26.80 19.82 -0.96
C ASN A 638 26.57 20.58 -2.28
N LEU A 639 25.30 20.76 -2.65
CA LEU A 639 24.93 21.65 -3.73
C LEU A 639 25.31 23.07 -3.31
N ASP A 640 26.12 23.74 -4.12
CA ASP A 640 26.34 25.18 -3.96
C ASP A 640 25.09 25.92 -4.45
N LEU A 641 24.26 26.34 -3.49
CA LEU A 641 23.01 27.06 -3.73
C LEU A 641 23.16 28.58 -3.64
N SER A 642 24.38 29.09 -3.42
CA SER A 642 24.64 30.50 -3.09
C SER A 642 24.18 31.50 -4.17
N ALA A 643 24.11 31.07 -5.42
CA ALA A 643 23.67 31.88 -6.56
C ALA A 643 22.25 31.54 -7.05
N ARG A 644 21.47 30.76 -6.32
CA ARG A 644 20.20 30.18 -6.81
C ARG A 644 19.02 30.46 -5.88
N ARG A 645 17.83 30.64 -6.46
CA ARG A 645 16.59 30.65 -5.69
C ARG A 645 16.27 29.22 -5.26
N HIS A 646 16.20 28.98 -3.95
CA HIS A 646 15.97 27.67 -3.38
C HIS A 646 15.24 27.75 -2.04
N PHE A 647 14.68 26.64 -1.57
CA PHE A 647 14.39 26.45 -0.16
C PHE A 647 14.70 25.01 0.22
N GLU A 648 14.82 24.77 1.51
CA GLU A 648 15.02 23.43 2.04
C GLU A 648 14.04 23.14 3.17
N LEU A 649 13.31 22.04 3.05
CA LEU A 649 12.45 21.50 4.10
C LEU A 649 13.15 20.30 4.75
N ARG A 650 13.25 20.32 6.07
CA ARG A 650 13.65 19.17 6.90
C ARG A 650 12.49 18.75 7.78
N THR A 651 12.28 17.46 7.91
CA THR A 651 11.32 16.89 8.84
C THR A 651 11.93 15.67 9.51
N ASP A 652 12.03 15.72 10.82
CA ASP A 652 12.45 14.60 11.66
C ASP A 652 11.21 14.07 12.38
N LEU A 653 10.92 12.79 12.26
CA LEU A 653 9.87 12.10 13.00
C LEU A 653 10.48 10.96 13.79
N THR A 654 10.26 10.98 15.10
CA THR A 654 10.78 9.96 16.02
C THR A 654 9.64 9.33 16.79
N PHE A 655 9.51 8.02 16.65
CA PHE A 655 8.69 7.16 17.47
C PHE A 655 9.57 6.43 18.47
N TYR A 656 9.17 6.37 19.72
CA TYR A 656 9.81 5.48 20.68
C TYR A 656 8.84 5.10 21.78
N SER A 657 9.08 3.95 22.40
CA SER A 657 8.32 3.51 23.56
C SER A 657 9.22 3.27 24.74
N ASP A 658 8.62 3.32 25.93
CA ASP A 658 9.12 2.67 27.12
C ASP A 658 8.01 1.75 27.68
N ARG A 659 8.12 1.37 28.95
CA ARG A 659 7.15 0.45 29.58
C ARG A 659 5.77 1.05 29.77
N ASP A 660 5.70 2.36 29.94
CA ASP A 660 4.49 3.06 30.36
C ASP A 660 3.92 3.92 29.21
N TYR A 661 4.78 4.39 28.30
CA TYR A 661 4.42 5.38 27.31
C TYR A 661 4.94 5.06 25.90
N PHE A 662 4.19 5.55 24.93
CA PHE A 662 4.61 5.70 23.54
C PHE A 662 4.75 7.19 23.24
N TYR A 663 5.81 7.57 22.54
CA TYR A 663 6.20 8.95 22.28
C TYR A 663 6.32 9.20 20.78
N VAL A 664 5.85 10.36 20.36
CA VAL A 664 6.00 10.86 18.98
C VAL A 664 6.57 12.26 19.03
N ASN A 665 7.69 12.47 18.36
CA ASN A 665 8.28 13.79 18.19
C ASN A 665 8.39 14.11 16.70
N LEU A 666 7.67 15.13 16.26
CA LEU A 666 7.80 15.70 14.92
C LEU A 666 8.49 17.06 15.01
N LYS A 667 9.64 17.19 14.36
CA LYS A 667 10.35 18.44 14.22
C LYS A 667 10.42 18.81 12.74
N ARG A 668 9.97 20.02 12.40
CA ARG A 668 10.00 20.55 11.04
C ARG A 668 10.82 21.83 10.99
N GLN A 669 11.65 21.99 9.97
CA GLN A 669 12.47 23.16 9.75
C GLN A 669 12.47 23.54 8.27
N LEU A 670 12.11 24.78 7.96
CA LEU A 670 12.18 25.35 6.62
C LEU A 670 13.28 26.39 6.59
N PHE A 671 14.27 26.20 5.72
CA PHE A 671 15.39 27.11 5.51
C PHE A 671 15.14 27.96 4.25
N HIS A 672 15.27 29.27 4.42
CA HIS A 672 15.15 30.26 3.36
C HIS A 672 16.51 30.53 2.70
N PRO A 673 16.53 31.10 1.47
CA PRO A 673 17.78 31.45 0.78
C PRO A 673 18.72 32.36 1.57
N ASP A 674 18.19 33.18 2.47
CA ASP A 674 18.95 34.12 3.31
C ASP A 674 19.57 33.47 4.56
N GLY A 675 19.38 32.14 4.73
CA GLY A 675 19.88 31.36 5.85
C GLY A 675 19.00 31.42 7.10
N THR A 676 17.88 32.15 7.08
CA THR A 676 16.90 32.12 8.17
C THR A 676 16.10 30.82 8.12
N ALA A 677 15.54 30.42 9.26
CA ALA A 677 14.71 29.22 9.35
C ALA A 677 13.45 29.43 10.17
N ASN A 678 12.32 28.94 9.65
CA ASN A 678 11.12 28.70 10.44
C ASN A 678 11.17 27.28 10.99
N SER A 679 10.84 27.09 12.26
CA SER A 679 10.82 25.77 12.88
C SER A 679 9.60 25.56 13.77
N SER A 680 9.15 24.31 13.81
CA SER A 680 8.14 23.83 14.74
C SER A 680 8.60 22.48 15.30
N THR A 681 8.40 22.27 16.59
CA THR A 681 8.55 20.94 17.21
C THR A 681 7.25 20.63 17.90
N ILE A 682 6.73 19.43 17.68
CA ILE A 682 5.51 18.97 18.34
C ILE A 682 5.84 17.61 18.95
N THR A 683 5.64 17.49 20.26
CA THR A 683 5.84 16.23 20.99
C THR A 683 4.53 15.75 21.59
N PHE A 684 4.25 14.47 21.41
CA PHE A 684 3.12 13.77 21.97
C PHE A 684 3.59 12.60 22.84
N GLU A 685 2.88 12.38 23.93
CA GLU A 685 3.06 11.26 24.86
C GLU A 685 1.72 10.54 25.06
N PHE A 686 1.73 9.21 24.98
CA PHE A 686 0.55 8.34 25.08
C PHE A 686 0.77 7.23 26.12
N ASN A 687 -0.19 6.98 27.02
CA ASN A 687 -0.16 5.82 27.95
C ASN A 687 -1.38 4.91 27.86
N GLY A 688 -1.99 4.82 26.67
CA GLY A 688 -3.18 4.00 26.44
C GLY A 688 -4.49 4.55 27.04
N LYS A 689 -4.46 5.64 27.81
CA LYS A 689 -5.68 6.32 28.31
C LYS A 689 -5.65 7.84 28.15
N HIS A 690 -4.46 8.42 28.14
CA HIS A 690 -4.27 9.86 28.10
C HIS A 690 -3.21 10.22 27.08
N LYS A 691 -3.44 11.34 26.40
CA LYS A 691 -2.47 12.02 25.56
C LYS A 691 -2.03 13.32 26.23
N ARG A 692 -0.74 13.63 26.14
CA ARG A 692 -0.20 14.96 26.47
C ARG A 692 0.52 15.53 25.27
N GLN A 693 0.25 16.79 24.96
CA GLN A 693 0.92 17.53 23.90
C GLN A 693 1.85 18.59 24.51
N PHE A 694 3.05 18.67 23.98
CA PHE A 694 4.04 19.71 24.28
C PHE A 694 4.34 20.44 22.97
N GLN A 695 4.24 21.78 22.98
CA GLN A 695 4.56 22.66 21.86
C GLN A 695 5.82 23.46 22.15
#